data_AF-C8X6B4-F1
#
_entry.id   AF-C8X6B4-F1
#
_cell.length_a   1.000
_cell.length_b   1.000
_cell.length_c   1.000
_cell.angle_alpha   90.00
_cell.angle_beta   90.00
_cell.angle_gamma   90.00
#
_symmetry.space_group_name_H-M   'P 1'
#
loop_
_entity.id
_entity.type
_entity.pdbx_description
1 polymer ?
#
loop_
_entity_poly.entity_id
_entity_poly.type
_entity_poly.pdbx_seq_one_letter_code
_entity_poly.pdbx_strand_id
1 'polypeptide(L)'
;MLAVACAGTAAAQPVESAAAAGAAAAAPADLGANVKVFDPSMPIAQIQQQVDAITAQQVNDEMGTNRYALLFKPGTYGTPGNPLSIQVGYYTEVAGLGQNPTDVVINGRIDVYNRCLTDYAPRQPYCVALNNFWRSLSNLTVNVAGGTTDCRRTAMFWAASQSSPMRRVNINGPLSLMDYCTDQPQWASGGYIADSKIPAQVVNGSQQQYYVRNSTVGGWSNGVWNQVFSGVTGAPATNFGVKQADNRLGSYTNLPTTPLSREKPYLYVDSAGAYQVFVPSARANSAGVSWANGNTPGRSIPLSQFFVARPTDSVASINSALAAGQHLLLTPGVYDVATSIKVTRADTVVLGLGMATLTAVNGSVPLTVGDVAGVVVAGVMIDAGTVSSPALMTVGTENGTCAACSTGDPTTLSDVFMRVGGPHVGKTVKGLVVNSDDVLIDHTWLWRGDHGQPGSVGWDVSPGDVGLVVNGDNVTGTGLFVEHWREYNVIWNGQHGTVVFFQNELPYDPPNQQAWRSDALGYAAYKVADSVTTHELWGGGAYIYTNVDPTIHLSHAFEVPIRSGVKLHHLLTVQLLAGTIDHIVNDTGEATPYPETEPAMLIEYPTGDVPPTTTTPTTTPVTTTPTTPVTTTPVTTTPTTPTTPPVTTTPTTPTTPTGPSGTGPTNLRITTTDDSATLTWDGDPSATYEILRGEAGVRIATSTGNTFTDRGLARSVPYVYSVRGPGGVTRQITVIPGSTPVTTPPTTPPTTSPTTAPTTATTAPTGAAPRNLRSIGTTSSTITLGWDGDPNATYEVLRGEAGERIATVKGTSFTDIGLLPRTPYVYSVRGAGQTTPQVTLRIP
;
A
#
# COMPACT_ATOMS: atom_id res chain seq x y z
N MET A 1 20.12 -4.91 -98.41
CA MET A 1 19.53 -3.60 -98.81
C MET A 1 20.24 -2.49 -98.03
N LEU A 2 19.85 -1.24 -98.27
CA LEU A 2 20.34 0.03 -97.69
C LEU A 2 20.60 -0.01 -96.15
N ALA A 3 21.44 0.86 -95.56
CA ALA A 3 22.46 1.79 -96.11
C ALA A 3 23.28 2.47 -94.99
N VAL A 4 24.39 3.12 -95.38
CA VAL A 4 25.11 4.23 -94.68
C VAL A 4 25.72 3.93 -93.30
N ALA A 5 27.00 4.29 -93.16
CA ALA A 5 27.69 4.41 -91.87
C ALA A 5 27.94 5.88 -91.53
N CYS A 6 28.07 6.20 -90.25
CA CYS A 6 28.75 7.43 -89.82
C CYS A 6 29.41 7.19 -88.45
N ALA A 7 30.72 7.43 -88.35
CA ALA A 7 31.45 7.32 -87.09
C ALA A 7 31.50 8.68 -86.38
N GLY A 8 31.34 8.69 -85.06
CA GLY A 8 31.46 9.89 -84.22
C GLY A 8 32.35 9.62 -83.01
N THR A 9 33.50 10.29 -82.95
CA THR A 9 34.41 10.22 -81.81
C THR A 9 33.96 11.19 -80.71
N ALA A 10 33.74 10.69 -79.50
CA ALA A 10 33.56 11.48 -78.29
C ALA A 10 34.67 11.14 -77.27
N ALA A 11 35.13 12.13 -76.51
CA ALA A 11 36.31 11.99 -75.67
C ALA A 11 36.04 11.23 -74.37
N ALA A 12 37.03 10.47 -73.89
CA ALA A 12 37.00 9.89 -72.55
C ALA A 12 37.09 10.99 -71.48
N GLN A 13 36.19 10.94 -70.50
CA GLN A 13 36.31 11.66 -69.24
C GLN A 13 36.81 10.69 -68.17
N PRO A 14 37.61 11.14 -67.18
CA PRO A 14 38.02 10.29 -66.07
C PRO A 14 36.81 9.95 -65.21
N VAL A 15 36.65 8.66 -64.87
CA VAL A 15 35.65 8.24 -63.89
C VAL A 15 36.23 8.49 -62.50
N GLU A 16 35.78 9.58 -61.85
CA GLU A 16 36.07 9.77 -60.43
C GLU A 16 35.42 8.63 -59.62
N SER A 17 36.22 8.00 -58.76
CA SER A 17 35.75 6.97 -57.85
C SER A 17 34.88 7.62 -56.78
N ALA A 18 33.57 7.62 -56.98
CA ALA A 18 32.60 8.09 -55.99
C ALA A 18 32.86 7.37 -54.64
N ALA A 19 33.36 8.11 -53.66
CA ALA A 19 33.58 7.59 -52.32
C ALA A 19 32.24 7.09 -51.76
N ALA A 20 32.26 5.93 -51.09
CA ALA A 20 31.06 5.35 -50.53
C ALA A 20 30.42 6.34 -49.53
N ALA A 21 29.29 6.93 -49.91
CA ALA A 21 28.50 7.76 -49.02
C ALA A 21 28.10 6.91 -47.82
N GLY A 22 28.64 7.23 -46.64
CA GLY A 22 28.34 6.51 -45.42
C GLY A 22 26.83 6.48 -45.20
N ALA A 23 26.30 5.30 -44.85
CA ALA A 23 24.87 5.14 -44.60
C ALA A 23 24.41 6.21 -43.60
N ALA A 24 23.51 7.10 -44.04
CA ALA A 24 23.04 8.19 -43.20
C ALA A 24 22.41 7.59 -41.94
N ALA A 25 22.96 7.93 -40.77
CA ALA A 25 22.40 7.48 -39.51
C ALA A 25 20.92 7.88 -39.46
N ALA A 26 20.05 6.90 -39.17
CA ALA A 26 18.62 7.16 -39.10
C ALA A 26 18.35 8.30 -38.12
N ALA A 27 17.49 9.25 -38.51
CA ALA A 27 17.14 10.38 -37.66
C ALA A 27 16.67 9.86 -36.29
N PRO A 28 17.15 10.41 -35.15
CA PRO A 28 16.75 9.93 -33.83
C PRO A 28 15.23 9.92 -33.71
N ALA A 29 14.67 8.81 -33.24
CA ALA A 29 13.23 8.71 -33.02
C ALA A 29 12.78 9.76 -32.00
N ASP A 30 11.92 10.69 -32.43
CA ASP A 30 11.40 11.75 -31.56
C ASP A 30 10.26 11.20 -30.68
N LEU A 31 10.68 10.62 -29.56
CA LEU A 31 9.81 10.11 -28.49
C LEU A 31 9.23 11.24 -27.60
N GLY A 32 9.39 12.51 -27.98
CA GLY A 32 8.87 13.66 -27.25
C GLY A 32 9.73 14.11 -26.06
N ALA A 33 9.57 15.36 -25.65
CA ALA A 33 10.44 16.03 -24.67
C ALA A 33 10.46 15.41 -23.26
N ASN A 34 9.46 14.58 -22.92
CA ASN A 34 9.34 13.92 -21.62
C ASN A 34 10.14 12.60 -21.52
N VAL A 35 10.68 12.11 -22.63
CA VAL A 35 11.60 10.98 -22.66
C VAL A 35 13.03 11.49 -22.60
N LYS A 36 13.77 11.12 -21.55
CA LYS A 36 15.19 11.44 -21.40
C LYS A 36 16.00 10.20 -21.79
N VAL A 37 16.63 10.24 -22.96
CA VAL A 37 17.50 9.16 -23.44
C VAL A 37 18.95 9.48 -23.09
N PHE A 38 19.53 8.72 -22.18
CA PHE A 38 20.93 8.81 -21.78
C PHE A 38 21.77 7.81 -22.57
N ASP A 39 23.01 8.18 -22.91
CA ASP A 39 24.00 7.30 -23.56
C ASP A 39 25.31 7.26 -22.74
N PRO A 40 26.11 6.18 -22.83
CA PRO A 40 27.25 5.97 -21.94
C PRO A 40 28.44 6.93 -22.18
N SER A 41 28.39 7.80 -23.19
CA SER A 41 29.36 8.89 -23.36
C SER A 41 28.99 10.17 -22.59
N MET A 42 27.74 10.28 -22.11
CA MET A 42 27.30 11.43 -21.32
C MET A 42 28.00 11.46 -19.95
N PRO A 43 28.60 12.60 -19.55
CA PRO A 43 29.16 12.76 -18.21
C PRO A 43 28.13 12.49 -17.11
N ILE A 44 28.49 11.66 -16.13
CA ILE A 44 27.58 11.23 -15.05
C ILE A 44 26.96 12.41 -14.29
N ALA A 45 27.70 13.51 -14.10
CA ALA A 45 27.17 14.72 -13.48
C ALA A 45 26.03 15.40 -14.28
N GLN A 46 26.02 15.28 -15.61
CA GLN A 46 24.94 15.80 -16.47
C GLN A 46 23.71 14.89 -16.44
N ILE A 47 23.91 13.57 -16.35
CA ILE A 47 22.82 12.60 -16.13
C ILE A 47 22.18 12.86 -14.77
N GLN A 48 23.01 12.94 -13.71
CA GLN A 48 22.59 13.23 -12.34
C GLN A 48 21.81 14.55 -12.27
N GLN A 49 22.29 15.62 -12.89
CA GLN A 49 21.57 16.91 -12.93
C GLN A 49 20.17 16.82 -13.57
N GLN A 50 19.99 16.02 -14.63
CA GLN A 50 18.67 15.82 -15.24
C GLN A 50 17.76 14.93 -14.38
N VAL A 51 18.33 13.91 -13.74
CA VAL A 51 17.65 13.04 -12.77
C VAL A 51 17.15 13.88 -11.59
N ASP A 52 18.04 14.63 -10.93
CA ASP A 52 17.73 15.49 -9.77
C ASP A 52 16.63 16.51 -10.08
N ALA A 53 16.69 17.12 -11.27
CA ALA A 53 15.67 18.08 -11.73
C ALA A 53 14.28 17.43 -11.93
N ILE A 54 14.23 16.15 -12.29
CA ILE A 54 12.97 15.39 -12.41
C ILE A 54 12.52 14.88 -11.03
N THR A 55 13.42 14.36 -10.20
CA THR A 55 13.17 13.98 -8.80
C THR A 55 12.56 15.14 -8.01
N ALA A 56 13.11 16.35 -8.14
CA ALA A 56 12.64 17.55 -7.44
C ALA A 56 11.20 17.98 -7.81
N GLN A 57 10.72 17.61 -9.01
CA GLN A 57 9.32 17.75 -9.39
C GLN A 57 8.52 16.55 -8.88
N GLN A 58 8.93 15.34 -9.23
CA GLN A 58 8.11 14.14 -9.11
C GLN A 58 8.02 13.52 -7.72
N VAL A 59 8.89 13.82 -6.76
CA VAL A 59 8.90 13.12 -5.45
C VAL A 59 7.60 13.32 -4.65
N ASN A 60 6.95 14.49 -4.78
CA ASN A 60 5.70 14.81 -4.07
C ASN A 60 4.48 15.02 -5.00
N ASP A 61 4.68 15.02 -6.32
CA ASP A 61 3.66 15.31 -7.35
C ASP A 61 2.70 14.13 -7.61
N GLU A 62 2.12 13.59 -6.54
CA GLU A 62 1.21 12.45 -6.51
C GLU A 62 0.02 12.61 -7.45
N MET A 63 -0.61 13.78 -7.45
CA MET A 63 -1.81 14.08 -8.22
C MET A 63 -1.54 15.01 -9.42
N GLY A 64 -0.28 15.06 -9.89
CA GLY A 64 0.14 15.89 -11.01
C GLY A 64 -0.11 15.28 -12.39
N THR A 65 0.06 16.11 -13.41
CA THR A 65 -0.02 15.75 -14.84
C THR A 65 1.33 15.46 -15.48
N ASN A 66 2.43 15.72 -14.77
CA ASN A 66 3.79 15.42 -15.23
C ASN A 66 4.00 13.91 -15.37
N ARG A 67 4.71 13.49 -16.43
CA ARG A 67 5.00 12.10 -16.79
C ARG A 67 6.42 12.05 -17.37
N TYR A 68 7.26 11.10 -16.96
CA TYR A 68 8.65 11.01 -17.43
C TYR A 68 9.12 9.57 -17.65
N ALA A 69 9.96 9.38 -18.67
CA ALA A 69 10.70 8.13 -18.89
C ALA A 69 12.21 8.42 -18.97
N LEU A 70 12.98 7.77 -18.10
CA LEU A 70 14.44 7.85 -17.98
C LEU A 70 15.03 6.59 -18.62
N LEU A 71 15.45 6.71 -19.87
CA LEU A 71 15.82 5.58 -20.73
C LEU A 71 17.34 5.53 -20.96
N PHE A 72 17.98 4.42 -20.63
CA PHE A 72 19.42 4.26 -20.68
C PHE A 72 19.81 3.34 -21.85
N LYS A 73 20.60 3.85 -22.81
CA LYS A 73 21.14 3.03 -23.92
C LYS A 73 22.09 1.93 -23.42
N PRO A 74 22.31 0.86 -24.19
CA PRO A 74 23.32 -0.16 -23.88
C PRO A 74 24.68 0.47 -23.54
N GLY A 75 25.27 0.03 -22.43
CA GLY A 75 26.48 0.62 -21.85
C GLY A 75 26.53 0.59 -20.32
N THR A 76 27.56 1.21 -19.75
CA THR A 76 27.81 1.26 -18.30
C THR A 76 27.83 2.71 -17.82
N TYR A 77 27.11 2.99 -16.75
CA TYR A 77 26.92 4.32 -16.17
C TYR A 77 27.43 4.34 -14.72
N GLY A 78 28.15 5.38 -14.34
CA GLY A 78 28.78 5.51 -13.02
C GLY A 78 29.94 4.56 -12.78
N THR A 79 30.62 4.72 -11.65
CA THR A 79 31.60 3.77 -11.09
C THR A 79 31.44 3.70 -9.56
N PRO A 80 32.00 2.72 -8.84
CA PRO A 80 31.93 2.69 -7.38
C PRO A 80 32.48 3.94 -6.68
N GLY A 81 33.39 4.69 -7.31
CA GLY A 81 33.92 5.96 -6.81
C GLY A 81 33.22 7.22 -7.36
N ASN A 82 32.32 7.07 -8.33
CA ASN A 82 31.48 8.13 -8.87
C ASN A 82 30.12 7.53 -9.33
N PRO A 83 29.27 7.11 -8.39
CA PRO A 83 28.05 6.37 -8.67
C PRO A 83 26.93 7.27 -9.21
N LEU A 84 26.01 6.69 -9.99
CA LEU A 84 24.77 7.36 -10.39
C LEU A 84 23.65 7.03 -9.39
N SER A 85 22.97 8.04 -8.84
CA SER A 85 21.91 7.85 -7.84
C SER A 85 20.57 8.38 -8.37
N ILE A 86 19.57 7.52 -8.53
CA ILE A 86 18.28 7.88 -9.14
C ILE A 86 17.17 7.74 -8.09
N GLN A 87 16.65 8.85 -7.54
CA GLN A 87 15.48 8.80 -6.68
C GLN A 87 14.20 8.92 -7.52
N VAL A 88 13.40 7.86 -7.56
CA VAL A 88 12.24 7.72 -8.46
C VAL A 88 10.98 8.27 -7.78
N GLY A 89 10.51 9.42 -8.28
CA GLY A 89 9.24 10.03 -7.89
C GLY A 89 8.02 9.39 -8.56
N TYR A 90 6.85 10.00 -8.38
CA TYR A 90 5.63 9.63 -9.08
C TYR A 90 5.77 9.76 -10.61
N TYR A 91 5.01 8.95 -11.34
CA TYR A 91 4.93 8.92 -12.80
C TYR A 91 6.27 8.90 -13.54
N THR A 92 7.26 8.22 -12.94
CA THR A 92 8.61 8.11 -13.48
C THR A 92 8.91 6.65 -13.81
N GLU A 93 9.16 6.37 -15.09
CA GLU A 93 9.73 5.10 -15.53
C GLU A 93 11.26 5.23 -15.61
N VAL A 94 11.97 4.22 -15.12
CA VAL A 94 13.42 4.06 -15.30
C VAL A 94 13.65 2.74 -16.03
N ALA A 95 14.22 2.78 -17.24
CA ALA A 95 14.39 1.57 -18.04
C ALA A 95 15.69 1.52 -18.83
N GLY A 96 16.26 0.32 -18.95
CA GLY A 96 17.32 0.05 -19.91
C GLY A 96 16.76 -0.25 -21.31
N LEU A 97 17.43 0.29 -22.33
CA LEU A 97 17.17 0.05 -23.76
C LEU A 97 18.02 -1.13 -24.30
N GLY A 98 18.42 -2.06 -23.43
CA GLY A 98 19.08 -3.31 -23.81
C GLY A 98 18.11 -4.33 -24.40
N GLN A 99 18.61 -5.31 -25.16
CA GLN A 99 17.79 -6.49 -25.44
C GLN A 99 17.65 -7.36 -24.18
N ASN A 100 18.65 -7.33 -23.30
CA ASN A 100 18.68 -8.00 -22.00
C ASN A 100 19.10 -7.03 -20.88
N PRO A 101 18.79 -7.35 -19.60
CA PRO A 101 19.15 -6.50 -18.46
C PRO A 101 20.66 -6.34 -18.24
N THR A 102 21.47 -7.24 -18.81
CA THR A 102 22.93 -7.20 -18.76
C THR A 102 23.54 -6.12 -19.65
N ASP A 103 22.79 -5.62 -20.64
CA ASP A 103 23.32 -4.73 -21.67
C ASP A 103 23.40 -3.28 -21.17
N VAL A 104 22.68 -2.96 -20.08
CA VAL A 104 22.62 -1.65 -19.41
C VAL A 104 23.02 -1.83 -17.95
N VAL A 105 24.13 -1.23 -17.54
CA VAL A 105 24.69 -1.38 -16.18
C VAL A 105 24.77 -0.04 -15.47
N ILE A 106 24.04 0.09 -14.36
CA ILE A 106 24.11 1.24 -13.44
C ILE A 106 25.00 0.87 -12.26
N ASN A 107 26.19 1.46 -12.15
CA ASN A 107 27.00 1.42 -10.93
C ASN A 107 26.53 2.55 -10.02
N GLY A 108 25.75 2.21 -9.00
CA GLY A 108 25.03 3.19 -8.20
C GLY A 108 23.76 2.62 -7.59
N ARG A 109 22.67 3.38 -7.59
CA ARG A 109 21.40 2.98 -6.94
C ARG A 109 20.19 3.67 -7.55
N ILE A 110 19.05 3.00 -7.49
CA ILE A 110 17.76 3.49 -7.98
C ILE A 110 16.76 3.31 -6.85
N ASP A 111 16.41 4.41 -6.18
CA ASP A 111 15.74 4.39 -4.88
C ASP A 111 14.32 4.95 -4.91
N VAL A 112 13.46 4.39 -4.05
CA VAL A 112 12.21 4.97 -3.57
C VAL A 112 12.26 4.97 -2.04
N TYR A 113 12.00 6.13 -1.43
CA TYR A 113 11.99 6.37 0.02
C TYR A 113 10.59 6.74 0.51
N ASN A 114 10.34 6.67 1.83
CA ASN A 114 9.09 7.12 2.41
C ASN A 114 8.79 8.59 2.03
N ARG A 115 7.54 8.87 1.66
CA ARG A 115 7.06 10.23 1.44
C ARG A 115 6.74 10.86 2.79
N CYS A 116 7.45 11.93 3.13
CA CYS A 116 7.23 12.71 4.36
C CYS A 116 6.30 13.90 4.12
N LEU A 117 5.08 13.83 4.63
CA LEU A 117 4.17 14.96 4.72
C LEU A 117 4.39 15.70 6.05
N THR A 118 4.41 17.03 6.01
CA THR A 118 4.68 17.90 7.18
C THR A 118 3.44 18.61 7.72
N ASP A 119 2.29 18.35 7.10
CA ASP A 119 0.97 18.93 7.35
C ASP A 119 -0.11 17.86 7.61
N TYR A 120 0.23 16.56 7.55
CA TYR A 120 -0.69 15.44 7.79
C TYR A 120 -0.88 15.13 9.28
N ALA A 121 -1.97 15.61 9.89
CA ALA A 121 -2.28 15.34 11.30
C ALA A 121 -2.78 13.89 11.51
N PRO A 122 -2.51 13.25 12.67
CA PRO A 122 -1.93 13.82 13.90
C PRO A 122 -0.39 13.69 14.03
N ARG A 123 0.29 12.89 13.20
CA ARG A 123 1.73 12.59 13.32
C ARG A 123 2.55 13.48 12.37
N GLN A 124 3.34 14.40 12.90
CA GLN A 124 4.17 15.31 12.09
C GLN A 124 5.68 15.08 12.32
N PRO A 125 6.49 14.83 11.28
CA PRO A 125 6.08 14.50 9.92
C PRO A 125 5.44 13.09 9.85
N TYR A 126 4.52 12.90 8.91
CA TYR A 126 4.00 11.59 8.54
C TYR A 126 4.82 11.06 7.37
N CYS A 127 5.76 10.16 7.66
CA CYS A 127 6.65 9.56 6.67
C CYS A 127 6.27 8.10 6.45
N VAL A 128 5.66 7.76 5.31
CA VAL A 128 5.28 6.37 4.99
C VAL A 128 5.54 6.03 3.52
N ALA A 129 5.52 4.75 3.18
CA ALA A 129 5.56 4.27 1.80
C ALA A 129 4.17 3.95 1.22
N LEU A 130 3.10 3.94 2.04
CA LEU A 130 1.72 3.64 1.60
C LEU A 130 1.33 4.35 0.30
N ASN A 131 1.60 5.65 0.18
CA ASN A 131 1.26 6.44 -0.99
C ASN A 131 2.27 6.38 -2.16
N ASN A 132 3.37 5.62 -2.07
CA ASN A 132 4.40 5.62 -3.11
C ASN A 132 3.98 4.79 -4.34
N PHE A 133 3.10 5.38 -5.17
CA PHE A 133 2.49 4.77 -6.35
C PHE A 133 3.18 5.13 -7.67
N TRP A 134 2.69 4.52 -8.75
CA TRP A 134 2.81 4.93 -10.16
C TRP A 134 4.26 5.21 -10.63
N ARG A 135 5.18 4.26 -10.42
CA ARG A 135 6.58 4.38 -10.90
C ARG A 135 7.18 3.03 -11.28
N SER A 136 8.11 2.96 -12.21
CA SER A 136 8.62 1.65 -12.68
C SER A 136 10.14 1.62 -12.82
N LEU A 137 10.69 0.41 -12.64
CA LEU A 137 12.10 0.11 -12.87
C LEU A 137 12.20 -1.17 -13.73
N SER A 138 12.88 -1.10 -14.88
CA SER A 138 13.00 -2.29 -15.74
C SER A 138 14.24 -2.44 -16.64
N ASN A 139 14.48 -3.68 -17.07
CA ASN A 139 15.38 -4.07 -18.16
C ASN A 139 16.83 -3.56 -18.03
N LEU A 140 17.37 -3.56 -16.81
CA LEU A 140 18.75 -3.12 -16.52
C LEU A 140 19.39 -3.88 -15.35
N THR A 141 20.71 -3.73 -15.21
CA THR A 141 21.52 -4.21 -14.09
C THR A 141 21.85 -3.06 -13.15
N VAL A 142 21.66 -3.24 -11.84
CA VAL A 142 22.17 -2.32 -10.81
C VAL A 142 23.30 -3.01 -10.04
N ASN A 143 24.51 -2.48 -10.13
CA ASN A 143 25.61 -2.79 -9.22
C ASN A 143 25.52 -1.82 -8.05
N VAL A 144 25.02 -2.28 -6.90
CA VAL A 144 24.63 -1.39 -5.79
C VAL A 144 25.86 -0.70 -5.21
N ALA A 145 25.93 0.63 -5.35
CA ALA A 145 27.06 1.44 -4.92
C ALA A 145 26.63 2.86 -4.50
N GLY A 146 27.47 3.53 -3.71
CA GLY A 146 27.19 4.86 -3.19
C GLY A 146 26.24 4.86 -1.98
N GLY A 147 25.41 5.90 -1.89
CA GLY A 147 24.56 6.19 -0.73
C GLY A 147 25.16 7.21 0.23
N THR A 148 24.31 7.79 1.08
CA THR A 148 24.68 8.74 2.14
C THR A 148 25.41 8.08 3.30
N THR A 149 26.06 8.87 4.17
CA THR A 149 26.83 8.38 5.33
C THR A 149 25.99 7.76 6.45
N ASP A 150 24.67 7.81 6.32
CA ASP A 150 23.68 7.23 7.23
C ASP A 150 23.49 5.71 6.98
N CYS A 151 22.29 5.18 7.21
CA CYS A 151 21.95 3.80 6.88
C CYS A 151 21.60 3.58 5.41
N ARG A 152 21.33 4.62 4.58
CA ARG A 152 20.89 4.39 3.18
C ARG A 152 21.97 3.72 2.32
N ARG A 153 23.25 3.80 2.70
CA ARG A 153 24.35 3.02 2.10
C ARG A 153 24.25 1.48 2.25
N THR A 154 23.32 0.94 3.05
CA THR A 154 23.24 -0.52 3.28
C THR A 154 22.46 -1.28 2.20
N ALA A 155 21.64 -0.60 1.39
CA ALA A 155 20.83 -1.22 0.35
C ALA A 155 20.45 -0.23 -0.78
N MET A 156 19.98 -0.78 -1.91
CA MET A 156 19.04 -0.08 -2.78
C MET A 156 17.65 -0.15 -2.13
N PHE A 157 16.87 0.94 -2.17
CA PHE A 157 15.55 0.99 -1.54
C PHE A 157 14.45 1.03 -2.60
N TRP A 158 13.46 0.15 -2.53
CA TRP A 158 12.25 0.22 -3.34
C TRP A 158 11.03 0.25 -2.41
N ALA A 159 10.98 1.27 -1.55
CA ALA A 159 9.91 1.52 -0.59
C ALA A 159 8.65 2.06 -1.27
N ALA A 160 8.06 1.24 -2.13
CA ALA A 160 6.93 1.57 -2.98
C ALA A 160 5.72 0.67 -2.69
N SER A 161 4.53 1.13 -3.04
CA SER A 161 3.26 0.42 -2.83
C SER A 161 2.64 0.02 -4.18
N GLN A 162 1.32 0.04 -4.35
CA GLN A 162 0.61 -0.36 -5.57
C GLN A 162 1.11 0.37 -6.83
N SER A 163 0.91 -0.23 -8.01
CA SER A 163 1.37 0.28 -9.32
C SER A 163 2.86 0.66 -9.40
N SER A 164 3.72 -0.02 -8.65
CA SER A 164 5.17 0.28 -8.62
C SER A 164 6.07 -0.87 -9.09
N PRO A 165 5.91 -1.35 -10.35
CA PRO A 165 6.51 -2.60 -10.80
C PRO A 165 8.03 -2.54 -10.99
N MET A 166 8.70 -3.56 -10.49
CA MET A 166 10.10 -3.88 -10.79
C MET A 166 10.13 -5.10 -11.72
N ARG A 167 10.48 -4.91 -12.99
CA ARG A 167 10.44 -5.98 -14.01
C ARG A 167 11.79 -6.18 -14.66
N ARG A 168 12.21 -7.44 -14.86
CA ARG A 168 13.33 -7.76 -15.75
C ARG A 168 14.63 -7.04 -15.33
N VAL A 169 14.98 -7.07 -14.04
CA VAL A 169 16.24 -6.45 -13.55
C VAL A 169 17.23 -7.45 -12.97
N ASN A 170 18.50 -7.05 -12.92
CA ASN A 170 19.56 -7.78 -12.22
C ASN A 170 20.19 -6.89 -11.13
N ILE A 171 19.83 -7.11 -9.86
CA ILE A 171 20.31 -6.28 -8.73
C ILE A 171 21.48 -7.02 -8.04
N ASN A 172 22.69 -6.59 -8.37
CA ASN A 172 23.93 -7.06 -7.75
C ASN A 172 24.20 -6.28 -6.46
N GLY A 173 23.44 -6.60 -5.41
CA GLY A 173 23.60 -6.03 -4.05
C GLY A 173 22.33 -6.19 -3.19
N PRO A 174 22.34 -5.68 -1.95
CA PRO A 174 21.17 -5.75 -1.06
C PRO A 174 20.01 -4.87 -1.56
N LEU A 175 18.79 -5.40 -1.46
CA LEU A 175 17.55 -4.71 -1.78
C LEU A 175 16.65 -4.65 -0.53
N SER A 176 16.11 -3.48 -0.23
CA SER A 176 15.04 -3.30 0.75
C SER A 176 13.77 -2.80 0.10
N LEU A 177 12.64 -3.43 0.43
CA LEU A 177 11.30 -3.01 0.01
C LEU A 177 10.64 -2.06 1.03
N MET A 178 11.36 -1.71 2.10
CA MET A 178 10.97 -0.76 3.15
C MET A 178 12.07 0.29 3.34
N ASP A 179 11.69 1.54 3.55
CA ASP A 179 12.60 2.59 4.03
C ASP A 179 12.57 2.69 5.56
N TYR A 180 13.62 2.12 6.17
CA TYR A 180 13.93 2.16 7.60
C TYR A 180 14.95 3.26 7.97
N CYS A 181 15.23 4.17 7.04
CA CYS A 181 16.22 5.24 7.20
C CYS A 181 15.59 6.64 7.34
N THR A 182 14.28 6.74 7.16
CA THR A 182 13.50 7.95 7.44
C THR A 182 12.96 7.96 8.87
N ASP A 183 12.55 6.81 9.39
CA ASP A 183 12.09 6.58 10.77
C ASP A 183 12.16 5.05 11.05
N GLN A 184 11.70 4.59 12.22
CA GLN A 184 11.37 3.18 12.51
C GLN A 184 10.53 2.54 11.39
N PRO A 185 10.47 1.20 11.22
CA PRO A 185 9.67 0.53 10.18
C PRO A 185 8.27 1.13 9.93
N GLN A 186 8.12 1.90 8.85
CA GLN A 186 6.87 2.59 8.49
C GLN A 186 6.02 1.78 7.51
N TRP A 187 4.71 2.03 7.45
CA TRP A 187 3.77 1.28 6.62
C TRP A 187 4.07 1.37 5.11
N ALA A 188 3.91 0.23 4.43
CA ALA A 188 4.12 0.04 2.98
C ALA A 188 3.15 -1.04 2.45
N SER A 189 2.54 -0.81 1.29
CA SER A 189 1.48 -1.65 0.70
C SER A 189 1.83 -2.10 -0.72
N GLY A 190 3.00 -2.71 -0.86
CA GLY A 190 3.49 -3.29 -2.10
C GLY A 190 2.67 -4.49 -2.57
N GLY A 191 3.00 -5.10 -3.70
CA GLY A 191 4.03 -4.70 -4.65
C GLY A 191 4.33 -5.83 -5.61
N TYR A 192 5.12 -5.55 -6.64
CA TYR A 192 5.24 -6.44 -7.79
C TYR A 192 6.68 -6.54 -8.33
N ILE A 193 7.26 -7.74 -8.28
CA ILE A 193 8.52 -8.10 -8.93
C ILE A 193 8.30 -9.23 -9.95
N ALA A 194 8.78 -9.05 -11.18
CA ALA A 194 8.75 -10.10 -12.20
C ALA A 194 10.06 -10.21 -12.98
N ASP A 195 10.36 -11.40 -13.52
CA ASP A 195 11.48 -11.65 -14.46
C ASP A 195 12.87 -11.21 -13.93
N SER A 196 13.04 -11.11 -12.61
CA SER A 196 14.16 -10.40 -11.99
C SER A 196 15.09 -11.30 -11.20
N LYS A 197 16.38 -10.94 -11.17
CA LYS A 197 17.45 -11.65 -10.47
C LYS A 197 18.05 -10.74 -9.39
N ILE A 198 17.93 -11.16 -8.14
CA ILE A 198 18.40 -10.43 -6.97
C ILE A 198 19.19 -11.43 -6.10
N PRO A 199 20.50 -11.66 -6.34
CA PRO A 199 21.25 -12.73 -5.67
C PRO A 199 21.45 -12.54 -4.16
N ALA A 200 21.13 -11.36 -3.61
CA ALA A 200 21.07 -11.12 -2.18
C ALA A 200 19.72 -11.55 -1.59
N GLN A 201 19.64 -11.61 -0.26
CA GLN A 201 18.33 -11.65 0.42
C GLN A 201 17.59 -10.32 0.17
N VAL A 202 16.32 -10.41 -0.20
CA VAL A 202 15.43 -9.25 -0.28
C VAL A 202 14.85 -8.97 1.11
N VAL A 203 14.98 -7.73 1.57
CA VAL A 203 14.39 -7.27 2.84
C VAL A 203 12.96 -6.80 2.58
N ASN A 204 11.97 -7.59 2.97
CA ASN A 204 10.55 -7.22 2.94
C ASN A 204 10.26 -6.07 3.91
N GLY A 205 10.75 -6.19 5.14
CA GLY A 205 10.47 -5.22 6.19
C GLY A 205 8.99 -5.18 6.53
N SER A 206 8.44 -3.97 6.59
CA SER A 206 7.04 -3.65 6.91
C SER A 206 6.03 -3.89 5.78
N GLN A 207 6.47 -4.29 4.59
CA GLN A 207 5.58 -4.52 3.45
C GLN A 207 4.48 -5.52 3.79
N GLN A 208 3.23 -5.03 3.84
CA GLN A 208 2.03 -5.77 4.23
C GLN A 208 1.86 -7.04 3.37
N GLN A 209 1.90 -6.86 2.05
CA GLN A 209 1.83 -7.92 1.07
C GLN A 209 2.85 -7.71 -0.06
N TYR A 210 3.11 -8.75 -0.85
CA TYR A 210 3.95 -8.65 -2.05
C TYR A 210 3.71 -9.83 -2.99
N TYR A 211 3.86 -9.60 -4.30
CA TYR A 211 3.90 -10.65 -5.31
C TYR A 211 5.23 -10.68 -6.06
N VAL A 212 5.82 -11.86 -6.18
CA VAL A 212 7.06 -12.09 -6.94
C VAL A 212 6.86 -13.27 -7.89
N ARG A 213 7.14 -13.09 -9.19
CA ARG A 213 7.04 -14.18 -10.17
C ARG A 213 8.22 -14.32 -11.12
N ASN A 214 8.42 -15.51 -11.69
CA ASN A 214 9.46 -15.83 -12.69
C ASN A 214 10.85 -15.26 -12.36
N SER A 215 11.24 -15.31 -11.09
CA SER A 215 12.40 -14.57 -10.56
C SER A 215 13.41 -15.49 -9.86
N THR A 216 14.57 -14.93 -9.50
CA THR A 216 15.58 -15.60 -8.68
C THR A 216 16.00 -14.67 -7.56
N VAL A 217 15.77 -15.05 -6.30
CA VAL A 217 16.18 -14.30 -5.11
C VAL A 217 17.23 -15.09 -4.30
N GLY A 218 18.13 -14.41 -3.60
CA GLY A 218 19.01 -15.05 -2.62
C GLY A 218 18.29 -15.47 -1.32
N GLY A 219 17.06 -14.98 -1.14
CA GLY A 219 16.16 -15.29 -0.03
C GLY A 219 15.17 -14.15 0.21
N TRP A 220 14.30 -14.32 1.20
CA TRP A 220 13.36 -13.30 1.67
C TRP A 220 13.55 -13.12 3.19
N SER A 221 13.40 -11.90 3.73
CA SER A 221 13.71 -11.64 5.16
C SER A 221 12.61 -12.07 6.12
N ASN A 222 11.36 -11.73 5.81
CA ASN A 222 10.19 -11.91 6.65
C ASN A 222 8.93 -11.75 5.79
N GLY A 223 7.77 -12.15 6.31
CA GLY A 223 6.47 -11.76 5.78
C GLY A 223 5.68 -10.96 6.81
N VAL A 224 4.66 -10.24 6.35
CA VAL A 224 3.67 -9.56 7.20
C VAL A 224 2.34 -10.30 7.06
N TRP A 225 1.55 -10.02 6.02
CA TRP A 225 0.23 -10.64 5.81
C TRP A 225 0.19 -11.62 4.62
N ASN A 226 0.35 -11.15 3.38
CA ASN A 226 0.17 -11.98 2.17
C ASN A 226 1.39 -11.93 1.24
N GLN A 227 2.23 -12.96 1.26
CA GLN A 227 3.54 -12.94 0.60
C GLN A 227 3.61 -14.08 -0.43
N VAL A 228 3.38 -13.75 -1.70
CA VAL A 228 3.10 -14.73 -2.76
C VAL A 228 4.25 -14.83 -3.75
N PHE A 229 4.65 -16.06 -4.05
CA PHE A 229 5.72 -16.40 -4.99
C PHE A 229 5.20 -17.39 -6.03
N SER A 230 5.52 -17.19 -7.31
CA SER A 230 5.24 -18.18 -8.36
C SER A 230 6.39 -18.34 -9.36
N GLY A 231 6.91 -19.55 -9.50
CA GLY A 231 8.07 -19.80 -10.36
C GLY A 231 9.35 -19.08 -9.90
N VAL A 232 9.51 -18.84 -8.59
CA VAL A 232 10.63 -18.07 -8.04
C VAL A 232 11.69 -19.01 -7.44
N THR A 233 12.89 -18.97 -8.02
CA THR A 233 14.06 -19.69 -7.46
C THR A 233 14.53 -18.98 -6.19
N GLY A 234 14.65 -19.72 -5.08
CA GLY A 234 15.09 -19.18 -3.79
C GLY A 234 14.00 -18.51 -2.94
N ALA A 235 12.74 -18.54 -3.38
CA ALA A 235 11.61 -18.16 -2.54
C ALA A 235 11.47 -19.08 -1.30
N PRO A 236 10.94 -18.58 -0.17
CA PRO A 236 10.70 -19.38 1.02
C PRO A 236 9.67 -20.49 0.74
N ALA A 237 9.73 -21.60 1.48
CA ALA A 237 8.70 -22.63 1.42
C ALA A 237 7.37 -22.09 1.93
N THR A 238 6.26 -22.57 1.35
CA THR A 238 4.89 -22.27 1.81
C THR A 238 4.76 -22.56 3.31
N ASN A 239 4.30 -21.58 4.07
CA ASN A 239 4.06 -21.70 5.52
C ASN A 239 2.78 -20.97 5.97
N PHE A 240 1.91 -20.57 5.04
CA PHE A 240 0.69 -19.82 5.32
C PHE A 240 -0.17 -20.48 6.40
N GLY A 241 -0.58 -19.72 7.42
CA GLY A 241 -1.36 -20.22 8.57
C GLY A 241 -0.62 -21.21 9.48
N VAL A 242 0.59 -21.65 9.14
CA VAL A 242 1.40 -22.55 9.99
C VAL A 242 2.06 -21.72 11.09
N LYS A 243 1.88 -22.13 12.35
CA LYS A 243 2.47 -21.42 13.50
C LYS A 243 4.00 -21.57 13.52
N GLN A 244 4.70 -20.45 13.49
CA GLN A 244 6.16 -20.33 13.48
C GLN A 244 6.75 -20.35 14.90
N ALA A 245 8.09 -20.43 15.00
CA ALA A 245 8.81 -20.55 16.27
C ALA A 245 8.71 -19.29 17.18
N ASP A 246 8.40 -18.12 16.62
CA ASP A 246 8.13 -16.88 17.36
C ASP A 246 6.65 -16.76 17.80
N ASN A 247 5.85 -17.81 17.58
CA ASN A 247 4.40 -17.91 17.75
C ASN A 247 3.52 -17.17 16.73
N ARG A 248 4.08 -16.46 15.74
CA ARG A 248 3.26 -15.88 14.64
C ARG A 248 2.74 -16.96 13.70
N LEU A 249 1.70 -16.64 12.94
CA LEU A 249 1.31 -17.44 11.77
C LEU A 249 2.23 -17.09 10.58
N GLY A 250 2.57 -18.08 9.77
CA GLY A 250 3.28 -17.86 8.52
C GLY A 250 2.39 -17.20 7.47
N SER A 251 3.02 -16.47 6.54
CA SER A 251 2.36 -15.65 5.51
C SER A 251 2.84 -15.97 4.08
N TYR A 252 3.67 -17.01 3.90
CA TYR A 252 4.22 -17.38 2.58
C TYR A 252 3.34 -18.35 1.81
N THR A 253 2.99 -17.95 0.59
CA THR A 253 2.38 -18.78 -0.45
C THR A 253 3.40 -18.96 -1.58
N ASN A 254 3.85 -20.19 -1.88
CA ASN A 254 4.82 -20.44 -2.95
C ASN A 254 4.34 -21.53 -3.91
N LEU A 255 4.17 -21.14 -5.18
CA LEU A 255 3.88 -22.03 -6.30
C LEU A 255 5.19 -22.31 -7.07
N PRO A 256 5.51 -23.57 -7.40
CA PRO A 256 6.77 -23.91 -8.08
C PRO A 256 6.89 -23.33 -9.50
N THR A 257 5.76 -22.91 -10.11
CA THR A 257 5.67 -22.29 -11.43
C THR A 257 4.55 -21.24 -11.45
N THR A 258 4.67 -20.21 -12.27
CA THR A 258 3.54 -19.35 -12.67
C THR A 258 2.69 -20.11 -13.71
N PRO A 259 1.37 -20.29 -13.51
CA PRO A 259 0.55 -21.11 -14.43
C PRO A 259 0.55 -20.60 -15.87
N LEU A 260 0.37 -19.29 -16.08
CA LEU A 260 0.50 -18.59 -17.35
C LEU A 260 1.21 -17.26 -17.12
N SER A 261 2.02 -16.83 -18.08
CA SER A 261 2.76 -15.56 -18.02
C SER A 261 3.19 -15.10 -19.42
N ARG A 262 3.34 -13.79 -19.59
CA ARG A 262 4.03 -13.13 -20.71
C ARG A 262 4.77 -11.95 -20.11
N GLU A 263 6.05 -11.79 -20.43
CA GLU A 263 6.80 -10.65 -19.89
C GLU A 263 6.45 -9.36 -20.65
N LYS A 264 6.39 -8.22 -19.95
CA LYS A 264 5.96 -6.93 -20.52
C LYS A 264 6.79 -6.60 -21.77
N PRO A 265 6.17 -6.18 -22.90
CA PRO A 265 6.92 -5.59 -24.01
C PRO A 265 7.73 -4.37 -23.56
N TYR A 266 8.89 -4.18 -24.19
CA TYR A 266 9.80 -3.08 -23.85
C TYR A 266 10.48 -2.49 -25.09
N LEU A 267 10.73 -1.19 -25.04
CA LEU A 267 11.54 -0.49 -26.03
C LEU A 267 13.02 -0.82 -25.82
N TYR A 268 13.75 -1.11 -26.88
CA TYR A 268 15.20 -1.29 -26.86
C TYR A 268 15.86 -0.69 -28.11
N VAL A 269 17.19 -0.60 -28.09
CA VAL A 269 18.01 -0.17 -29.23
C VAL A 269 18.87 -1.35 -29.69
N ASP A 270 18.79 -1.69 -30.99
CA ASP A 270 19.57 -2.78 -31.56
C ASP A 270 21.03 -2.39 -31.88
N SER A 271 21.82 -3.37 -32.35
CA SER A 271 23.23 -3.18 -32.69
C SER A 271 23.49 -2.28 -33.91
N ALA A 272 22.45 -1.93 -34.69
CA ALA A 272 22.52 -0.92 -35.73
C ALA A 272 22.09 0.48 -35.24
N GLY A 273 21.70 0.61 -33.97
CA GLY A 273 21.23 1.85 -33.36
C GLY A 273 19.75 2.16 -33.62
N ALA A 274 18.98 1.24 -34.21
CA ALA A 274 17.57 1.44 -34.47
C ALA A 274 16.71 1.07 -33.25
N TYR A 275 15.62 1.81 -33.06
CA TYR A 275 14.65 1.52 -31.99
C TYR A 275 13.71 0.39 -32.39
N GLN A 276 13.52 -0.54 -31.45
CA GLN A 276 12.75 -1.75 -31.58
C GLN A 276 11.87 -1.90 -30.34
N VAL A 277 10.66 -2.45 -30.48
CA VAL A 277 9.89 -2.96 -29.34
C VAL A 277 10.01 -4.47 -29.32
N PHE A 278 10.57 -5.02 -28.24
CA PHE A 278 10.58 -6.46 -28.02
C PHE A 278 9.25 -6.91 -27.41
N VAL A 279 8.68 -7.98 -27.95
CA VAL A 279 7.44 -8.61 -27.48
C VAL A 279 7.77 -10.05 -27.08
N PRO A 280 7.94 -10.32 -25.76
CA PRO A 280 8.15 -11.67 -25.24
C PRO A 280 7.00 -12.62 -25.58
N SER A 281 7.34 -13.89 -25.80
CA SER A 281 6.35 -14.98 -25.96
C SER A 281 5.62 -15.26 -24.64
N ALA A 282 4.39 -15.76 -24.72
CA ALA A 282 3.74 -16.37 -23.55
C ALA A 282 4.44 -17.69 -23.16
N ARG A 283 4.37 -18.02 -21.87
CA ARG A 283 4.91 -19.22 -21.24
C ARG A 283 3.90 -19.74 -20.23
N ALA A 284 3.40 -20.96 -20.44
CA ALA A 284 2.73 -21.74 -19.41
C ALA A 284 3.75 -22.38 -18.45
N ASN A 285 3.37 -22.60 -17.20
CA ASN A 285 4.16 -23.25 -16.15
C ASN A 285 5.61 -22.72 -16.07
N SER A 286 5.75 -21.40 -16.07
CA SER A 286 7.05 -20.72 -16.11
C SER A 286 7.71 -20.66 -14.73
N ALA A 287 9.03 -20.79 -14.72
CA ALA A 287 9.87 -20.53 -13.56
C ALA A 287 11.18 -19.90 -14.00
N GLY A 288 11.78 -19.13 -13.08
CA GLY A 288 13.02 -18.40 -13.29
C GLY A 288 12.94 -17.31 -14.37
N VAL A 289 13.97 -16.46 -14.39
CA VAL A 289 14.06 -15.33 -15.32
C VAL A 289 14.16 -15.82 -16.77
N SER A 290 13.38 -15.20 -17.65
CA SER A 290 13.26 -15.55 -19.06
C SER A 290 14.50 -15.24 -19.90
N TRP A 291 15.49 -14.54 -19.32
CA TRP A 291 16.79 -14.20 -19.91
C TRP A 291 17.96 -15.02 -19.32
N ALA A 292 17.68 -16.08 -18.54
CA ALA A 292 18.70 -16.89 -17.88
C ALA A 292 19.63 -17.63 -18.85
N ASN A 293 19.13 -18.03 -20.01
CA ASN A 293 19.81 -18.88 -21.00
C ASN A 293 20.11 -18.13 -22.31
N GLY A 294 20.38 -16.81 -22.21
CA GLY A 294 20.51 -15.90 -23.35
C GLY A 294 19.22 -15.12 -23.60
N ASN A 295 19.04 -14.62 -24.82
CA ASN A 295 17.89 -13.79 -25.20
C ASN A 295 16.55 -14.47 -24.88
N THR A 296 15.64 -13.70 -24.30
CA THR A 296 14.26 -14.14 -24.04
C THR A 296 13.54 -14.52 -25.33
N PRO A 297 12.75 -15.63 -25.36
CA PRO A 297 11.89 -15.96 -26.49
C PRO A 297 10.85 -14.87 -26.76
N GLY A 298 10.72 -14.44 -28.02
CA GLY A 298 9.85 -13.36 -28.44
C GLY A 298 10.19 -12.84 -29.83
N ARG A 299 9.59 -11.70 -30.20
CA ARG A 299 9.75 -11.05 -31.52
C ARG A 299 10.09 -9.57 -31.34
N SER A 300 10.93 -9.03 -32.23
CA SER A 300 11.20 -7.59 -32.32
C SER A 300 10.32 -6.95 -33.39
N ILE A 301 9.70 -5.82 -33.08
CA ILE A 301 8.91 -5.01 -34.00
C ILE A 301 9.60 -3.64 -34.12
N PRO A 302 10.03 -3.20 -35.31
CA PRO A 302 10.75 -1.93 -35.45
C PRO A 302 9.82 -0.75 -35.15
N LEU A 303 10.35 0.30 -34.53
CA LEU A 303 9.55 1.46 -34.10
C LEU A 303 8.84 2.16 -35.28
N SER A 304 9.31 2.00 -36.51
CA SER A 304 8.65 2.47 -37.74
C SER A 304 7.28 1.81 -38.02
N GLN A 305 6.96 0.68 -37.37
CA GLN A 305 5.63 0.06 -37.41
C GLN A 305 4.71 0.55 -36.28
N PHE A 306 5.16 1.47 -35.42
CA PHE A 306 4.35 2.08 -34.37
C PHE A 306 3.92 3.50 -34.77
N PHE A 307 2.69 3.86 -34.39
CA PHE A 307 2.31 5.25 -34.23
C PHE A 307 2.81 5.73 -32.86
N VAL A 308 3.78 6.64 -32.87
CA VAL A 308 4.37 7.26 -31.67
C VAL A 308 3.52 8.46 -31.29
N ALA A 309 2.45 8.21 -30.53
CA ALA A 309 1.46 9.20 -30.14
C ALA A 309 1.98 10.14 -29.05
N ARG A 310 1.47 11.37 -29.06
CA ARG A 310 1.67 12.43 -28.08
C ARG A 310 0.32 12.89 -27.53
N PRO A 311 0.26 13.52 -26.34
CA PRO A 311 -0.97 14.11 -25.78
C PRO A 311 -1.77 15.01 -26.73
N THR A 312 -1.13 15.59 -27.74
CA THR A 312 -1.74 16.48 -28.74
C THR A 312 -2.32 15.74 -29.96
N ASP A 313 -2.07 14.43 -30.12
CA ASP A 313 -2.58 13.65 -31.24
C ASP A 313 -4.05 13.26 -31.03
N SER A 314 -4.87 13.50 -32.05
CA SER A 314 -6.30 13.15 -31.96
C SER A 314 -6.51 11.64 -31.91
N VAL A 315 -7.52 11.18 -31.18
CA VAL A 315 -7.92 9.76 -31.18
C VAL A 315 -8.32 9.28 -32.59
N ALA A 316 -8.79 10.17 -33.46
CA ALA A 316 -9.03 9.86 -34.87
C ALA A 316 -7.73 9.53 -35.61
N SER A 317 -6.63 10.23 -35.33
CA SER A 317 -5.28 9.92 -35.85
C SER A 317 -4.80 8.56 -35.35
N ILE A 318 -4.91 8.31 -34.05
CA ILE A 318 -4.51 7.05 -33.40
C ILE A 318 -5.29 5.86 -34.00
N ASN A 319 -6.62 5.96 -34.08
CA ASN A 319 -7.47 4.91 -34.66
C ASN A 319 -7.21 4.71 -36.15
N SER A 320 -6.89 5.77 -36.91
CA SER A 320 -6.52 5.65 -38.32
C SER A 320 -5.20 4.88 -38.50
N ALA A 321 -4.21 5.12 -37.65
CA ALA A 321 -2.94 4.39 -37.67
C ALA A 321 -3.09 2.91 -37.27
N LEU A 322 -3.88 2.63 -36.22
CA LEU A 322 -4.22 1.25 -35.81
C LEU A 322 -4.94 0.49 -36.94
N ALA A 323 -5.90 1.13 -37.62
CA ALA A 323 -6.61 0.56 -38.76
C ALA A 323 -5.71 0.39 -40.00
N ALA A 324 -4.71 1.25 -40.19
CA ALA A 324 -3.68 1.13 -41.22
C ALA A 324 -2.62 0.05 -40.94
N GLY A 325 -2.74 -0.70 -39.85
CA GLY A 325 -1.85 -1.81 -39.51
C GLY A 325 -0.71 -1.46 -38.55
N GLN A 326 -0.61 -0.22 -38.06
CA GLN A 326 0.42 0.15 -37.08
C GLN A 326 0.12 -0.40 -35.67
N HIS A 327 1.15 -0.49 -34.85
CA HIS A 327 1.06 -0.65 -33.40
C HIS A 327 0.99 0.75 -32.75
N LEU A 328 0.79 0.86 -31.44
CA LEU A 328 0.67 2.15 -30.74
C LEU A 328 1.72 2.26 -29.62
N LEU A 329 2.47 3.36 -29.61
CA LEU A 329 3.33 3.74 -28.49
C LEU A 329 2.84 5.09 -27.95
N LEU A 330 2.45 5.13 -26.68
CA LEU A 330 2.05 6.36 -25.98
C LEU A 330 3.27 6.94 -25.30
N THR A 331 3.72 8.12 -25.75
CA THR A 331 4.79 8.88 -25.09
C THR A 331 4.31 9.47 -23.73
N PRO A 332 5.21 9.80 -22.78
CA PRO A 332 4.80 10.16 -21.42
C PRO A 332 3.98 11.45 -21.38
N GLY A 333 2.70 11.34 -21.00
CA GLY A 333 1.77 12.44 -20.83
C GLY A 333 0.35 11.98 -20.50
N VAL A 334 -0.58 12.92 -20.40
CA VAL A 334 -2.02 12.68 -20.19
C VAL A 334 -2.78 12.98 -21.48
N TYR A 335 -3.68 12.10 -21.91
CA TYR A 335 -4.36 12.13 -23.21
C TYR A 335 -5.88 12.22 -23.00
N ASP A 336 -6.53 13.24 -23.56
CA ASP A 336 -7.99 13.38 -23.50
C ASP A 336 -8.68 12.48 -24.53
N VAL A 337 -9.37 11.44 -24.06
CA VAL A 337 -10.00 10.43 -24.91
C VAL A 337 -11.51 10.66 -24.97
N ALA A 338 -11.95 11.50 -25.91
CA ALA A 338 -13.38 11.83 -26.10
C ALA A 338 -14.19 10.77 -26.88
N THR A 339 -13.50 9.78 -27.45
CA THR A 339 -14.05 8.60 -28.14
C THR A 339 -13.05 7.46 -27.97
N SER A 340 -13.48 6.20 -27.89
CA SER A 340 -12.57 5.07 -27.66
C SER A 340 -11.42 4.96 -28.66
N ILE A 341 -10.22 4.67 -28.15
CA ILE A 341 -9.15 4.02 -28.91
C ILE A 341 -9.57 2.56 -29.16
N LYS A 342 -9.48 2.11 -30.42
CA LYS A 342 -10.03 0.82 -30.88
C LYS A 342 -8.93 -0.09 -31.42
N VAL A 343 -8.61 -1.13 -30.65
CA VAL A 343 -7.67 -2.18 -31.05
C VAL A 343 -8.46 -3.37 -31.62
N THR A 344 -8.55 -3.44 -32.95
CA THR A 344 -9.37 -4.43 -33.68
C THR A 344 -8.57 -5.38 -34.56
N ARG A 345 -7.24 -5.35 -34.47
CA ARG A 345 -6.32 -6.25 -35.19
C ARG A 345 -5.58 -7.14 -34.19
N ALA A 346 -5.51 -8.44 -34.48
CA ALA A 346 -4.69 -9.38 -33.72
C ALA A 346 -3.21 -8.92 -33.68
N ASP A 347 -2.45 -9.42 -32.69
CA ASP A 347 -1.02 -9.10 -32.46
C ASP A 347 -0.70 -7.61 -32.21
N THR A 348 -1.69 -6.72 -32.13
CA THR A 348 -1.47 -5.29 -31.89
C THR A 348 -0.83 -5.08 -30.52
N VAL A 349 0.14 -4.18 -30.46
CA VAL A 349 0.80 -3.77 -29.22
C VAL A 349 0.41 -2.32 -28.93
N VAL A 350 -0.01 -2.05 -27.70
CA VAL A 350 -0.19 -0.72 -27.12
C VAL A 350 0.80 -0.60 -25.96
N LEU A 351 1.87 0.17 -26.13
CA LEU A 351 2.91 0.36 -25.11
C LEU A 351 2.92 1.81 -24.62
N GLY A 352 2.62 2.03 -23.34
CA GLY A 352 2.84 3.30 -22.67
C GLY A 352 4.26 3.40 -22.10
N LEU A 353 4.85 4.60 -22.20
CA LEU A 353 6.09 4.98 -21.53
C LEU A 353 5.81 5.97 -20.41
N GLY A 354 6.56 5.91 -19.30
CA GLY A 354 6.53 6.93 -18.24
C GLY A 354 5.15 7.16 -17.60
N MET A 355 4.37 6.09 -17.43
CA MET A 355 2.98 6.11 -16.93
C MET A 355 2.02 6.98 -17.76
N ALA A 356 2.14 6.91 -19.10
CA ALA A 356 1.19 7.52 -20.03
C ALA A 356 -0.26 7.21 -19.64
N THR A 357 -1.08 8.26 -19.53
CA THR A 357 -2.42 8.21 -18.93
C THR A 357 -3.50 8.58 -19.95
N LEU A 358 -4.52 7.74 -20.10
CA LEU A 358 -5.71 8.00 -20.92
C LEU A 358 -6.85 8.51 -20.02
N THR A 359 -7.26 9.76 -20.16
CA THR A 359 -8.37 10.33 -19.38
C THR A 359 -9.67 10.23 -20.18
N ALA A 360 -10.72 9.65 -19.59
CA ALA A 360 -12.02 9.54 -20.24
C ALA A 360 -12.68 10.92 -20.39
N VAL A 361 -13.17 11.24 -21.59
CA VAL A 361 -13.91 12.48 -21.86
C VAL A 361 -15.28 12.12 -22.44
N ASN A 362 -16.32 12.89 -22.10
CA ASN A 362 -17.72 12.67 -22.51
C ASN A 362 -18.32 11.29 -22.15
N GLY A 363 -17.78 10.59 -21.14
CA GLY A 363 -18.25 9.25 -20.75
C GLY A 363 -17.84 8.13 -21.71
N SER A 364 -16.80 8.36 -22.52
CA SER A 364 -16.23 7.32 -23.38
C SER A 364 -15.71 6.11 -22.57
N VAL A 365 -15.52 4.96 -23.22
CA VAL A 365 -14.55 3.95 -22.74
C VAL A 365 -13.20 4.27 -23.39
N PRO A 366 -12.16 4.72 -22.67
CA PRO A 366 -10.90 5.17 -23.30
C PRO A 366 -10.22 4.14 -24.20
N LEU A 367 -10.13 2.88 -23.78
CA LEU A 367 -9.49 1.82 -24.54
C LEU A 367 -10.43 0.62 -24.72
N THR A 368 -10.55 0.15 -25.96
CA THR A 368 -11.36 -1.00 -26.32
C THR A 368 -10.53 -1.96 -27.18
N VAL A 369 -10.46 -3.22 -26.77
CA VAL A 369 -9.89 -4.33 -27.56
C VAL A 369 -11.05 -5.16 -28.08
N GLY A 370 -11.07 -5.46 -29.39
CA GLY A 370 -12.08 -6.33 -30.00
C GLY A 370 -11.80 -7.82 -29.77
N ASP A 371 -12.62 -8.67 -30.38
CA ASP A 371 -12.56 -10.13 -30.27
C ASP A 371 -11.42 -10.73 -31.12
N VAL A 372 -10.17 -10.41 -30.75
CA VAL A 372 -8.93 -10.78 -31.46
C VAL A 372 -7.84 -11.27 -30.50
N ALA A 373 -7.01 -12.19 -31.01
CA ALA A 373 -5.93 -12.84 -30.26
C ALA A 373 -4.62 -12.03 -30.20
N GLY A 374 -3.74 -12.39 -29.26
CA GLY A 374 -2.36 -11.92 -29.19
C GLY A 374 -2.15 -10.42 -28.95
N VAL A 375 -3.21 -9.65 -28.67
CA VAL A 375 -3.09 -8.21 -28.39
C VAL A 375 -2.37 -8.00 -27.06
N VAL A 376 -1.42 -7.05 -26.99
CA VAL A 376 -0.72 -6.73 -25.73
C VAL A 376 -0.87 -5.25 -25.40
N VAL A 377 -1.46 -4.95 -24.25
CA VAL A 377 -1.57 -3.59 -23.69
C VAL A 377 -0.66 -3.51 -22.46
N ALA A 378 0.30 -2.59 -22.49
CA ALA A 378 1.41 -2.57 -21.55
C ALA A 378 1.75 -1.16 -21.04
N GLY A 379 1.86 -0.97 -19.72
CA GLY A 379 2.29 0.30 -19.12
C GLY A 379 1.34 1.48 -19.33
N VAL A 380 0.03 1.22 -19.32
CA VAL A 380 -1.02 2.22 -19.61
C VAL A 380 -1.85 2.49 -18.37
N MET A 381 -1.95 3.77 -17.99
CA MET A 381 -2.88 4.22 -16.94
C MET A 381 -4.16 4.78 -17.56
N ILE A 382 -5.32 4.60 -16.91
CA ILE A 382 -6.61 5.12 -17.37
C ILE A 382 -7.32 5.87 -16.24
N ASP A 383 -7.52 7.18 -16.40
CA ASP A 383 -8.19 8.05 -15.44
C ASP A 383 -9.68 8.23 -15.83
N ALA A 384 -10.58 8.06 -14.87
CA ALA A 384 -12.02 8.28 -15.09
C ALA A 384 -12.37 9.76 -15.25
N GLY A 385 -13.29 10.05 -16.15
CA GLY A 385 -13.73 11.41 -16.48
C GLY A 385 -14.80 11.98 -15.56
N THR A 386 -15.06 13.29 -15.66
CA THR A 386 -16.12 13.98 -14.91
C THR A 386 -17.54 13.51 -15.29
N VAL A 387 -17.71 13.00 -16.51
CA VAL A 387 -18.92 12.33 -17.01
C VAL A 387 -18.73 10.82 -16.85
N SER A 388 -19.70 10.14 -16.23
CA SER A 388 -19.58 8.71 -15.92
C SER A 388 -19.44 7.86 -17.18
N SER A 389 -18.42 7.00 -17.18
CA SER A 389 -18.13 6.05 -18.25
C SER A 389 -18.79 4.68 -17.96
N PRO A 390 -19.24 3.90 -18.96
CA PRO A 390 -19.83 2.58 -18.70
C PRO A 390 -18.77 1.51 -18.35
N ALA A 391 -17.52 1.75 -18.76
CA ALA A 391 -16.30 1.06 -18.36
C ALA A 391 -15.10 2.00 -18.62
N LEU A 392 -13.95 1.75 -18.02
CA LEU A 392 -12.69 2.42 -18.39
C LEU A 392 -11.90 1.64 -19.45
N MET A 393 -12.03 0.31 -19.45
CA MET A 393 -11.52 -0.54 -20.52
C MET A 393 -12.42 -1.77 -20.75
N THR A 394 -12.54 -2.18 -22.01
CA THR A 394 -13.15 -3.47 -22.39
C THR A 394 -12.19 -4.32 -23.22
N VAL A 395 -12.13 -5.62 -22.95
CA VAL A 395 -11.41 -6.62 -23.75
C VAL A 395 -12.43 -7.64 -24.28
N GLY A 396 -12.63 -7.67 -25.60
CA GLY A 396 -13.71 -8.41 -26.24
C GLY A 396 -15.08 -7.72 -26.13
N THR A 397 -16.03 -8.15 -26.95
CA THR A 397 -17.42 -7.70 -26.89
C THR A 397 -18.26 -8.59 -25.96
N GLU A 398 -19.35 -8.06 -25.41
CA GLU A 398 -20.22 -8.82 -24.50
C GLU A 398 -20.97 -9.92 -25.26
N ASN A 399 -20.77 -11.19 -24.88
CA ASN A 399 -21.13 -12.37 -25.68
C ASN A 399 -20.41 -12.47 -27.04
N GLY A 400 -19.28 -11.78 -27.20
CA GLY A 400 -18.35 -11.98 -28.30
C GLY A 400 -17.66 -13.34 -28.23
N THR A 401 -17.07 -13.79 -29.34
CA THR A 401 -16.33 -15.05 -29.40
C THR A 401 -15.07 -14.87 -30.23
N CYS A 402 -13.92 -15.27 -29.67
CA CYS A 402 -12.61 -15.15 -30.32
C CYS A 402 -12.07 -16.54 -30.70
N ALA A 403 -12.48 -17.09 -31.84
CA ALA A 403 -12.10 -18.45 -32.28
C ALA A 403 -10.59 -18.66 -32.58
N ALA A 404 -9.77 -17.63 -32.41
CA ALA A 404 -8.30 -17.67 -32.50
C ALA A 404 -7.60 -17.34 -31.17
N CYS A 405 -8.34 -16.97 -30.12
CA CYS A 405 -7.78 -16.78 -28.78
C CYS A 405 -7.37 -18.14 -28.19
N SER A 406 -6.32 -18.13 -27.37
CA SER A 406 -5.82 -19.30 -26.63
C SER A 406 -4.82 -18.86 -25.57
N THR A 407 -4.66 -19.62 -24.50
CA THR A 407 -3.54 -19.47 -23.54
C THR A 407 -2.14 -19.59 -24.16
N GLY A 408 -2.01 -20.03 -25.42
CA GLY A 408 -0.76 -20.03 -26.17
C GLY A 408 -0.37 -18.66 -26.73
N ASP A 409 -1.35 -17.85 -27.13
CA ASP A 409 -1.16 -16.44 -27.53
C ASP A 409 -2.25 -15.53 -26.92
N PRO A 410 -2.26 -15.39 -25.58
CA PRO A 410 -3.32 -14.71 -24.87
C PRO A 410 -3.26 -13.21 -25.14
N THR A 411 -4.43 -12.60 -25.30
CA THR A 411 -4.53 -11.14 -25.17
C THR A 411 -4.13 -10.77 -23.74
N THR A 412 -3.12 -9.91 -23.63
CA THR A 412 -2.34 -9.69 -22.40
C THR A 412 -2.42 -8.24 -21.96
N LEU A 413 -2.74 -8.02 -20.68
CA LEU A 413 -2.63 -6.73 -20.00
C LEU A 413 -1.41 -6.79 -19.06
N SER A 414 -0.51 -5.80 -19.09
CA SER A 414 0.67 -5.79 -18.22
C SER A 414 1.01 -4.40 -17.71
N ASP A 415 1.01 -4.18 -16.38
CA ASP A 415 1.11 -2.84 -15.80
C ASP A 415 0.00 -1.91 -16.36
N VAL A 416 -1.25 -2.40 -16.36
CA VAL A 416 -2.44 -1.62 -16.75
C VAL A 416 -3.14 -1.15 -15.49
N PHE A 417 -3.27 0.17 -15.32
CA PHE A 417 -3.72 0.78 -14.07
C PHE A 417 -4.95 1.67 -14.31
N MET A 418 -5.86 1.76 -13.33
CA MET A 418 -7.06 2.57 -13.43
C MET A 418 -7.35 3.34 -12.15
N ARG A 419 -7.92 4.55 -12.31
CA ARG A 419 -8.19 5.47 -11.21
C ARG A 419 -9.53 6.21 -11.35
N VAL A 420 -10.31 6.26 -10.27
CA VAL A 420 -11.63 6.93 -10.20
C VAL A 420 -11.66 7.97 -9.08
N GLY A 421 -11.45 9.25 -9.40
CA GLY A 421 -11.12 10.29 -8.40
C GLY A 421 -9.60 10.51 -8.30
N GLY A 422 -9.12 11.32 -7.37
CA GLY A 422 -7.68 11.56 -7.15
C GLY A 422 -7.18 12.93 -7.65
N PRO A 423 -6.70 13.08 -8.91
CA PRO A 423 -6.29 14.38 -9.44
C PRO A 423 -7.48 15.30 -9.77
N HIS A 424 -8.64 14.70 -10.06
CA HIS A 424 -9.89 15.37 -10.42
C HIS A 424 -11.09 14.45 -10.11
N VAL A 425 -12.30 15.00 -10.11
CA VAL A 425 -13.54 14.20 -10.04
C VAL A 425 -13.61 13.26 -11.24
N GLY A 426 -13.45 11.96 -11.00
CA GLY A 426 -13.59 10.89 -11.99
C GLY A 426 -14.76 9.97 -11.65
N LYS A 427 -15.49 9.50 -12.66
CA LYS A 427 -16.70 8.68 -12.51
C LYS A 427 -16.75 7.54 -13.53
N THR A 428 -17.15 6.35 -13.10
CA THR A 428 -17.42 5.21 -13.99
C THR A 428 -18.41 4.25 -13.33
N VAL A 429 -19.09 3.41 -14.10
CA VAL A 429 -19.83 2.26 -13.55
C VAL A 429 -18.86 1.10 -13.31
N LYS A 430 -17.92 0.87 -14.25
CA LYS A 430 -16.96 -0.24 -14.19
C LYS A 430 -15.53 0.21 -14.44
N GLY A 431 -14.56 -0.44 -13.80
CA GLY A 431 -13.14 -0.31 -14.15
C GLY A 431 -12.83 -1.08 -15.43
N LEU A 432 -12.40 -2.33 -15.26
CA LEU A 432 -12.03 -3.26 -16.34
C LEU A 432 -13.15 -4.28 -16.59
N VAL A 433 -13.51 -4.51 -17.86
CA VAL A 433 -14.37 -5.61 -18.29
C VAL A 433 -13.62 -6.53 -19.25
N VAL A 434 -13.50 -7.81 -18.90
CA VAL A 434 -12.84 -8.85 -19.70
C VAL A 434 -13.89 -9.83 -20.20
N ASN A 435 -14.30 -9.67 -21.45
CA ASN A 435 -15.24 -10.56 -22.14
C ASN A 435 -14.53 -11.66 -22.93
N SER A 436 -13.35 -11.39 -23.49
CA SER A 436 -12.57 -12.41 -24.21
C SER A 436 -12.07 -13.51 -23.28
N ASP A 437 -12.14 -14.75 -23.77
CA ASP A 437 -11.50 -15.92 -23.16
C ASP A 437 -9.96 -15.83 -23.19
N ASP A 438 -9.30 -16.67 -22.38
CA ASP A 438 -7.85 -16.87 -22.30
C ASP A 438 -7.00 -15.63 -21.92
N VAL A 439 -7.62 -14.50 -21.56
CA VAL A 439 -6.91 -13.24 -21.27
C VAL A 439 -5.98 -13.38 -20.07
N LEU A 440 -4.76 -12.83 -20.21
CA LEU A 440 -3.77 -12.73 -19.14
C LEU A 440 -3.77 -11.30 -18.57
N ILE A 441 -4.04 -11.16 -17.27
CA ILE A 441 -3.97 -9.90 -16.52
C ILE A 441 -2.74 -9.97 -15.60
N ASP A 442 -1.61 -9.40 -16.03
CA ASP A 442 -0.31 -9.52 -15.36
C ASP A 442 0.14 -8.20 -14.72
N HIS A 443 -0.17 -8.02 -13.44
CA HIS A 443 -0.14 -6.75 -12.70
C HIS A 443 -1.16 -5.72 -13.20
N THR A 444 -2.20 -5.51 -12.38
CA THR A 444 -3.14 -4.39 -12.52
C THR A 444 -3.42 -3.78 -11.15
N TRP A 445 -3.72 -2.48 -11.14
CA TRP A 445 -4.27 -1.78 -9.99
C TRP A 445 -5.52 -1.04 -10.44
N LEU A 446 -6.67 -1.37 -9.85
CA LEU A 446 -7.97 -0.80 -10.18
C LEU A 446 -8.49 -0.08 -8.93
N TRP A 447 -8.19 1.22 -8.82
CA TRP A 447 -8.37 2.00 -7.59
C TRP A 447 -9.49 3.02 -7.75
N ARG A 448 -10.55 2.89 -6.95
CA ARG A 448 -11.43 4.03 -6.68
C ARG A 448 -10.78 4.89 -5.60
N GLY A 449 -10.66 6.19 -5.84
CA GLY A 449 -9.86 7.06 -5.00
C GLY A 449 -10.42 7.25 -3.60
N ASP A 450 -9.66 6.85 -2.58
CA ASP A 450 -9.91 7.14 -1.17
C ASP A 450 -9.38 8.53 -0.76
N HIS A 451 -8.31 9.00 -1.41
CA HIS A 451 -7.68 10.30 -1.16
C HIS A 451 -7.33 11.02 -2.48
N GLY A 452 -7.00 12.31 -2.38
CA GLY A 452 -6.55 13.11 -3.54
C GLY A 452 -6.72 14.61 -3.35
N GLN A 453 -6.86 15.32 -4.47
CA GLN A 453 -7.13 16.75 -4.47
C GLN A 453 -8.47 17.05 -3.75
N PRO A 454 -8.60 18.17 -3.01
CA PRO A 454 -9.81 18.49 -2.27
C PRO A 454 -11.08 18.46 -3.14
N GLY A 455 -12.05 17.61 -2.77
CA GLY A 455 -13.30 17.43 -3.51
C GLY A 455 -13.21 16.57 -4.78
N SER A 456 -12.12 15.84 -5.00
CA SER A 456 -11.98 14.87 -6.11
C SER A 456 -12.52 13.46 -5.80
N VAL A 457 -12.68 13.14 -4.51
CA VAL A 457 -13.02 11.81 -3.98
C VAL A 457 -14.23 11.85 -3.04
N GLY A 458 -14.91 10.72 -2.86
CA GLY A 458 -16.05 10.54 -1.95
C GLY A 458 -17.22 9.77 -2.59
N TRP A 459 -18.16 9.29 -1.76
CA TRP A 459 -19.16 8.27 -2.13
C TRP A 459 -19.95 8.59 -3.40
N ASP A 460 -20.51 9.80 -3.47
CA ASP A 460 -21.26 10.30 -4.64
C ASP A 460 -20.44 11.30 -5.48
N VAL A 461 -19.22 11.63 -5.04
CA VAL A 461 -18.27 12.51 -5.73
C VAL A 461 -17.59 11.72 -6.85
N SER A 462 -16.93 10.61 -6.52
CA SER A 462 -16.22 9.73 -7.44
C SER A 462 -16.86 8.33 -7.49
N PRO A 463 -18.11 8.17 -7.95
CA PRO A 463 -18.72 6.85 -8.10
C PRO A 463 -17.91 5.97 -9.06
N GLY A 464 -17.64 4.76 -8.56
CA GLY A 464 -17.01 3.64 -9.23
C GLY A 464 -17.62 2.40 -8.61
N ASP A 465 -18.51 1.73 -9.33
CA ASP A 465 -19.40 0.74 -8.72
C ASP A 465 -18.73 -0.65 -8.66
N VAL A 466 -18.22 -1.17 -9.79
CA VAL A 466 -17.49 -2.47 -9.83
C VAL A 466 -16.11 -2.35 -10.47
N GLY A 467 -15.07 -2.86 -9.81
CA GLY A 467 -13.67 -2.70 -10.25
C GLY A 467 -13.30 -3.57 -11.45
N LEU A 468 -13.46 -4.88 -11.30
CA LEU A 468 -13.17 -5.87 -12.34
C LEU A 468 -14.40 -6.74 -12.60
N VAL A 469 -14.78 -6.91 -13.87
CA VAL A 469 -15.74 -7.92 -14.32
C VAL A 469 -15.05 -8.87 -15.30
N VAL A 470 -14.97 -10.15 -14.97
CA VAL A 470 -14.45 -11.21 -15.86
C VAL A 470 -15.60 -12.09 -16.33
N ASN A 471 -15.96 -11.98 -17.61
CA ASN A 471 -16.97 -12.79 -18.28
C ASN A 471 -16.37 -13.95 -19.09
N GLY A 472 -15.15 -13.77 -19.63
CA GLY A 472 -14.47 -14.79 -20.45
C GLY A 472 -13.92 -15.97 -19.65
N ASP A 473 -13.87 -17.13 -20.29
CA ASP A 473 -13.36 -18.38 -19.71
C ASP A 473 -11.82 -18.44 -19.75
N ASN A 474 -11.20 -19.27 -18.90
CA ASN A 474 -9.74 -19.54 -18.83
C ASN A 474 -8.86 -18.31 -18.52
N VAL A 475 -9.45 -17.17 -18.15
CA VAL A 475 -8.73 -15.93 -17.82
C VAL A 475 -7.80 -16.14 -16.63
N THR A 476 -6.56 -15.66 -16.74
CA THR A 476 -5.54 -15.77 -15.69
C THR A 476 -5.17 -14.40 -15.15
N GLY A 477 -5.25 -14.21 -13.83
CA GLY A 477 -4.74 -13.03 -13.12
C GLY A 477 -3.45 -13.34 -12.36
N THR A 478 -2.40 -12.54 -12.56
CA THR A 478 -1.13 -12.65 -11.84
C THR A 478 -0.76 -11.29 -11.23
N GLY A 479 -1.04 -11.10 -9.94
CA GLY A 479 -0.86 -9.83 -9.24
C GLY A 479 -2.04 -8.87 -9.44
N LEU A 480 -3.22 -9.24 -8.93
CA LEU A 480 -4.42 -8.39 -8.98
C LEU A 480 -4.51 -7.50 -7.72
N PHE A 481 -4.60 -6.19 -7.91
CA PHE A 481 -4.88 -5.20 -6.85
C PHE A 481 -6.16 -4.43 -7.23
N VAL A 482 -7.22 -4.47 -6.42
CA VAL A 482 -8.52 -3.85 -6.74
C VAL A 482 -9.15 -3.27 -5.48
N GLU A 483 -9.43 -1.96 -5.44
CA GLU A 483 -9.68 -1.25 -4.16
C GLU A 483 -10.78 -0.18 -4.20
N HIS A 484 -11.50 -0.10 -3.07
CA HIS A 484 -12.48 0.90 -2.67
C HIS A 484 -13.72 1.09 -3.56
N TRP A 485 -14.06 0.11 -4.41
CA TRP A 485 -15.27 0.16 -5.25
C TRP A 485 -16.55 0.06 -4.41
N ARG A 486 -17.64 0.70 -4.87
CA ARG A 486 -18.87 0.90 -4.08
C ARG A 486 -19.71 -0.38 -3.95
N GLU A 487 -19.66 -1.26 -4.94
CA GLU A 487 -20.29 -2.57 -4.93
C GLU A 487 -19.19 -3.66 -4.86
N TYR A 488 -19.35 -4.77 -5.56
CA TYR A 488 -18.32 -5.81 -5.63
C TYR A 488 -17.03 -5.28 -6.25
N ASN A 489 -15.89 -5.52 -5.60
CA ASN A 489 -14.61 -5.04 -6.12
C ASN A 489 -14.16 -5.90 -7.33
N VAL A 490 -14.31 -7.23 -7.25
CA VAL A 490 -14.20 -8.16 -8.38
C VAL A 490 -15.48 -8.98 -8.54
N ILE A 491 -15.96 -9.15 -9.78
CA ILE A 491 -16.98 -10.12 -10.19
C ILE A 491 -16.37 -11.06 -11.24
N TRP A 492 -16.47 -12.37 -11.02
CA TRP A 492 -15.96 -13.41 -11.89
C TRP A 492 -17.08 -14.37 -12.33
N ASN A 493 -17.51 -14.22 -13.58
CA ASN A 493 -18.59 -14.99 -14.20
C ASN A 493 -18.07 -16.15 -15.08
N GLY A 494 -16.84 -16.02 -15.60
CA GLY A 494 -16.22 -17.01 -16.50
C GLY A 494 -15.68 -18.26 -15.81
N GLN A 495 -15.68 -19.39 -16.52
CA GLN A 495 -15.15 -20.67 -16.09
C GLN A 495 -13.61 -20.72 -16.07
N HIS A 496 -13.06 -21.66 -15.31
CA HIS A 496 -11.62 -22.01 -15.30
C HIS A 496 -10.69 -20.84 -14.98
N GLY A 497 -11.22 -19.79 -14.33
CA GLY A 497 -10.44 -18.64 -13.90
C GLY A 497 -9.34 -19.03 -12.91
N THR A 498 -8.14 -18.48 -13.10
CA THR A 498 -6.99 -18.74 -12.22
C THR A 498 -6.42 -17.41 -11.73
N VAL A 499 -6.30 -17.22 -10.41
CA VAL A 499 -5.68 -16.02 -9.81
C VAL A 499 -4.52 -16.40 -8.91
N VAL A 500 -3.36 -15.77 -9.12
CA VAL A 500 -2.19 -15.86 -8.23
C VAL A 500 -1.87 -14.45 -7.73
N PHE A 501 -1.93 -14.28 -6.41
CA PHE A 501 -2.01 -13.01 -5.68
C PHE A 501 -3.27 -12.19 -6.00
N PHE A 502 -4.04 -11.92 -4.95
CA PHE A 502 -5.07 -10.88 -4.91
C PHE A 502 -4.91 -10.03 -3.65
N GLN A 503 -5.03 -8.71 -3.80
CA GLN A 503 -5.17 -7.76 -2.71
C GLN A 503 -6.33 -6.80 -2.97
N ASN A 504 -7.06 -6.49 -1.91
CA ASN A 504 -8.15 -5.53 -1.88
C ASN A 504 -8.17 -4.74 -0.57
N GLU A 505 -8.58 -3.49 -0.68
CA GLU A 505 -9.12 -2.68 0.40
C GLU A 505 -10.59 -2.34 0.06
N LEU A 506 -11.47 -2.41 1.04
CA LEU A 506 -12.90 -2.09 0.89
C LEU A 506 -13.12 -0.56 0.90
N PRO A 507 -14.26 -0.03 0.46
CA PRO A 507 -14.50 1.42 0.46
C PRO A 507 -14.47 1.97 1.88
N TYR A 508 -13.66 3.01 2.13
CA TYR A 508 -13.61 3.68 3.44
C TYR A 508 -14.83 4.57 3.71
N ASP A 509 -15.48 5.00 2.63
CA ASP A 509 -16.45 6.09 2.61
C ASP A 509 -17.95 5.73 2.43
N PRO A 510 -18.45 4.48 2.62
CA PRO A 510 -19.88 4.24 2.63
C PRO A 510 -20.53 4.97 3.82
N PRO A 511 -21.61 5.76 3.61
CA PRO A 511 -22.12 6.68 4.63
C PRO A 511 -22.95 6.01 5.74
N ASN A 512 -23.22 4.71 5.61
CA ASN A 512 -23.82 3.80 6.61
C ASN A 512 -24.07 2.42 5.97
N GLN A 513 -24.32 1.40 6.80
CA GLN A 513 -24.64 0.04 6.35
C GLN A 513 -25.81 -0.07 5.37
N GLN A 514 -26.84 0.78 5.47
CA GLN A 514 -28.00 0.72 4.57
C GLN A 514 -27.72 1.34 3.19
N ALA A 515 -26.64 2.11 3.04
CA ALA A 515 -26.10 2.54 1.75
C ALA A 515 -25.10 1.53 1.15
N TRP A 516 -24.50 0.66 1.95
CA TRP A 516 -23.52 -0.35 1.52
C TRP A 516 -23.91 -1.75 1.96
N ARG A 517 -24.69 -2.41 1.09
CA ARG A 517 -25.20 -3.77 1.26
C ARG A 517 -25.68 -4.35 -0.07
N SER A 518 -25.47 -5.65 -0.25
CA SER A 518 -26.19 -6.47 -1.22
C SER A 518 -27.49 -7.02 -0.57
N ASP A 519 -27.84 -8.26 -0.89
CA ASP A 519 -28.67 -9.12 -0.04
C ASP A 519 -28.04 -9.37 1.35
N ALA A 520 -26.71 -9.48 1.43
CA ALA A 520 -25.90 -9.54 2.66
C ALA A 520 -25.53 -8.13 3.19
N LEU A 521 -24.69 -8.06 4.25
CA LEU A 521 -24.08 -6.81 4.71
C LEU A 521 -22.83 -6.50 3.89
N GLY A 522 -22.69 -5.26 3.40
CA GLY A 522 -21.60 -4.86 2.49
C GLY A 522 -21.70 -5.48 1.09
N TYR A 523 -20.60 -5.43 0.36
CA TYR A 523 -20.38 -6.15 -0.90
C TYR A 523 -19.01 -6.84 -0.84
N ALA A 524 -18.93 -8.08 -1.31
CA ALA A 524 -17.69 -8.85 -1.26
C ALA A 524 -16.55 -8.19 -2.05
N ALA A 525 -15.32 -8.32 -1.54
CA ALA A 525 -14.10 -7.97 -2.25
C ALA A 525 -13.98 -8.77 -3.55
N TYR A 526 -14.41 -10.03 -3.52
CA TYR A 526 -14.26 -10.98 -4.62
C TYR A 526 -15.48 -11.91 -4.73
N LYS A 527 -16.34 -11.68 -5.74
CA LYS A 527 -17.50 -12.50 -6.08
C LYS A 527 -17.17 -13.44 -7.24
N VAL A 528 -17.34 -14.75 -7.04
CA VAL A 528 -17.46 -15.74 -8.12
C VAL A 528 -18.94 -16.06 -8.32
N ALA A 529 -19.42 -16.04 -9.56
CA ALA A 529 -20.82 -16.27 -9.86
C ALA A 529 -21.25 -17.73 -9.61
N ASP A 530 -22.48 -17.89 -9.15
CA ASP A 530 -23.10 -19.17 -8.77
C ASP A 530 -23.17 -20.19 -9.93
N SER A 531 -23.02 -19.74 -11.17
CA SER A 531 -22.89 -20.56 -12.37
C SER A 531 -21.55 -21.31 -12.43
N VAL A 532 -20.45 -20.72 -11.93
CA VAL A 532 -19.07 -21.17 -12.13
C VAL A 532 -18.80 -22.51 -11.43
N THR A 533 -18.36 -23.52 -12.17
CA THR A 533 -18.05 -24.87 -11.67
C THR A 533 -16.57 -25.10 -11.40
N THR A 534 -15.69 -24.30 -12.03
CA THR A 534 -14.23 -24.37 -11.82
C THR A 534 -13.63 -22.97 -11.72
N HIS A 535 -12.87 -22.71 -10.66
CA HIS A 535 -12.13 -21.46 -10.42
C HIS A 535 -11.06 -21.71 -9.34
N GLU A 536 -9.87 -21.10 -9.44
CA GLU A 536 -8.80 -21.30 -8.46
C GLU A 536 -8.07 -20.00 -8.11
N LEU A 537 -8.02 -19.62 -6.83
CA LEU A 537 -7.34 -18.42 -6.33
C LEU A 537 -6.26 -18.76 -5.29
N TRP A 538 -5.09 -18.16 -5.38
CA TRP A 538 -3.95 -18.37 -4.47
C TRP A 538 -3.44 -17.06 -3.87
N GLY A 539 -3.46 -16.94 -2.53
CA GLY A 539 -2.94 -15.79 -1.79
C GLY A 539 -3.84 -14.56 -1.90
N GLY A 540 -5.00 -14.58 -1.26
CA GLY A 540 -6.01 -13.52 -1.30
C GLY A 540 -6.10 -12.73 0.01
N GLY A 541 -5.90 -11.41 -0.04
CA GLY A 541 -6.11 -10.50 1.09
C GLY A 541 -7.22 -9.48 0.83
N ALA A 542 -8.07 -9.22 1.82
CA ALA A 542 -9.09 -8.17 1.78
C ALA A 542 -9.13 -7.39 3.11
N TYR A 543 -9.02 -6.06 3.05
CA TYR A 543 -8.86 -5.20 4.24
C TYR A 543 -10.06 -4.24 4.39
N ILE A 544 -10.52 -4.00 5.63
CA ILE A 544 -11.60 -3.04 5.93
C ILE A 544 -11.09 -1.83 6.74
N TYR A 545 -11.52 -0.64 6.32
CA TYR A 545 -11.28 0.61 7.04
C TYR A 545 -12.43 1.61 6.81
N THR A 546 -13.66 1.29 7.23
CA THR A 546 -14.84 2.15 7.04
C THR A 546 -14.82 3.36 7.98
N ASN A 547 -13.83 4.25 7.82
CA ASN A 547 -13.57 5.34 8.76
C ASN A 547 -14.68 6.41 8.83
N VAL A 548 -15.57 6.47 7.82
CA VAL A 548 -16.76 7.34 7.82
C VAL A 548 -17.87 6.80 8.72
N ASP A 549 -18.08 5.47 8.74
CA ASP A 549 -18.94 4.76 9.69
C ASP A 549 -18.23 3.48 10.19
N PRO A 550 -17.47 3.57 11.29
CA PRO A 550 -16.75 2.44 11.86
C PRO A 550 -17.65 1.31 12.40
N THR A 551 -18.98 1.47 12.38
CA THR A 551 -19.95 0.44 12.82
C THR A 551 -20.42 -0.48 11.70
N ILE A 552 -19.91 -0.29 10.48
CA ILE A 552 -20.23 -1.13 9.32
C ILE A 552 -19.59 -2.51 9.41
N HIS A 553 -20.38 -3.53 9.09
CA HIS A 553 -19.96 -4.90 8.86
C HIS A 553 -19.99 -5.25 7.37
N LEU A 554 -19.08 -6.13 6.96
CA LEU A 554 -19.14 -6.91 5.73
C LEU A 554 -19.34 -8.38 6.12
N SER A 555 -20.39 -9.03 5.61
CA SER A 555 -20.67 -10.43 5.97
C SER A 555 -19.54 -11.39 5.57
N HIS A 556 -18.95 -11.19 4.39
CA HIS A 556 -17.86 -12.03 3.89
C HIS A 556 -16.98 -11.28 2.89
N ALA A 557 -15.66 -11.47 2.96
CA ALA A 557 -14.73 -10.87 2.00
C ALA A 557 -14.78 -11.54 0.62
N PHE A 558 -14.90 -12.86 0.57
CA PHE A 558 -14.96 -13.65 -0.65
C PHE A 558 -16.32 -14.37 -0.72
N GLU A 559 -16.97 -14.33 -1.89
CA GLU A 559 -18.29 -14.91 -2.10
C GLU A 559 -18.26 -15.87 -3.30
N VAL A 560 -18.40 -17.18 -3.07
CA VAL A 560 -18.14 -18.19 -4.11
C VAL A 560 -19.08 -19.40 -4.00
N PRO A 561 -19.44 -20.08 -5.12
CA PRO A 561 -20.25 -21.29 -5.04
C PRO A 561 -19.48 -22.47 -4.42
N ILE A 562 -20.09 -23.16 -3.45
CA ILE A 562 -19.49 -24.31 -2.76
C ILE A 562 -19.43 -25.52 -3.70
N ARG A 563 -18.28 -25.71 -4.37
CA ARG A 563 -18.05 -26.75 -5.39
C ARG A 563 -16.61 -27.26 -5.33
N SER A 564 -16.39 -28.54 -5.58
CA SER A 564 -15.05 -29.17 -5.54
C SER A 564 -14.06 -28.65 -6.59
N GLY A 565 -14.55 -27.97 -7.65
CA GLY A 565 -13.73 -27.29 -8.65
C GLY A 565 -13.49 -25.80 -8.36
N VAL A 566 -14.17 -25.20 -7.37
CA VAL A 566 -14.02 -23.79 -7.00
C VAL A 566 -13.23 -23.73 -5.71
N LYS A 567 -11.96 -23.35 -5.78
CA LYS A 567 -11.00 -23.44 -4.68
C LYS A 567 -10.31 -22.11 -4.41
N LEU A 568 -10.03 -21.87 -3.14
CA LEU A 568 -9.30 -20.70 -2.70
C LEU A 568 -8.25 -21.14 -1.67
N HIS A 569 -7.01 -20.79 -1.94
CA HIS A 569 -5.83 -21.18 -1.18
C HIS A 569 -5.24 -19.93 -0.52
N HIS A 570 -4.98 -20.01 0.79
CA HIS A 570 -4.31 -18.99 1.58
C HIS A 570 -5.01 -17.61 1.53
N LEU A 571 -6.16 -17.51 2.21
CA LEU A 571 -6.94 -16.29 2.35
C LEU A 571 -6.69 -15.62 3.69
N LEU A 572 -6.79 -14.29 3.72
CA LEU A 572 -6.88 -13.54 4.97
C LEU A 572 -7.75 -12.28 4.88
N THR A 573 -8.25 -11.85 6.03
CA THR A 573 -8.95 -10.58 6.23
C THR A 573 -8.32 -9.79 7.36
N VAL A 574 -8.35 -8.45 7.26
CA VAL A 574 -7.79 -7.54 8.27
C VAL A 574 -8.73 -6.35 8.49
N GLN A 575 -8.93 -5.93 9.74
CA GLN A 575 -9.53 -4.62 10.05
C GLN A 575 -8.45 -3.62 10.44
N LEU A 576 -8.49 -2.43 9.83
CA LEU A 576 -7.48 -1.38 9.98
C LEU A 576 -7.97 -0.27 10.94
N LEU A 577 -8.54 -0.67 12.09
CA LEU A 577 -9.15 0.16 13.15
C LEU A 577 -10.60 0.60 12.95
N ALA A 578 -11.25 0.32 11.80
CA ALA A 578 -12.64 0.72 11.55
C ALA A 578 -13.40 -0.29 10.66
N GLY A 579 -14.64 -0.61 11.05
CA GLY A 579 -15.45 -1.66 10.43
C GLY A 579 -15.09 -3.07 10.92
N THR A 580 -15.83 -4.07 10.45
CA THR A 580 -15.57 -5.49 10.73
C THR A 580 -15.89 -6.34 9.50
N ILE A 581 -15.12 -7.40 9.26
CA ILE A 581 -15.50 -8.45 8.30
C ILE A 581 -15.85 -9.69 9.13
N ASP A 582 -17.09 -10.19 9.00
CA ASP A 582 -17.63 -11.25 9.85
C ASP A 582 -17.07 -12.63 9.50
N HIS A 583 -16.80 -12.88 8.21
CA HIS A 583 -16.22 -14.13 7.70
C HIS A 583 -15.24 -13.91 6.54
N ILE A 584 -14.41 -14.90 6.26
CA ILE A 584 -13.41 -14.83 5.18
C ILE A 584 -14.08 -15.23 3.84
N VAL A 585 -14.66 -16.42 3.74
CA VAL A 585 -15.29 -16.94 2.51
C VAL A 585 -16.69 -17.48 2.81
N ASN A 586 -17.74 -16.87 2.26
CA ASN A 586 -19.13 -17.14 2.66
C ASN A 586 -19.26 -17.19 4.20
N ASP A 587 -20.02 -18.13 4.78
CA ASP A 587 -20.13 -18.35 6.24
C ASP A 587 -18.89 -19.04 6.88
N THR A 588 -17.67 -18.85 6.35
CA THR A 588 -16.47 -19.61 6.77
C THR A 588 -15.24 -18.74 7.02
N GLY A 589 -14.51 -19.08 8.08
CA GLY A 589 -13.41 -18.29 8.63
C GLY A 589 -13.87 -17.42 9.79
N GLU A 590 -12.96 -17.13 10.72
CA GLU A 590 -13.21 -16.24 11.85
C GLU A 590 -13.38 -14.78 11.38
N ALA A 591 -14.12 -13.99 12.16
CA ALA A 591 -14.21 -12.55 11.97
C ALA A 591 -12.85 -11.86 12.16
N THR A 592 -12.67 -10.68 11.57
CA THR A 592 -11.48 -9.85 11.79
C THR A 592 -11.30 -9.54 13.29
N PRO A 593 -10.14 -9.84 13.90
CA PRO A 593 -9.85 -9.50 15.29
C PRO A 593 -10.03 -8.00 15.57
N TYR A 594 -10.54 -7.66 16.75
CA TYR A 594 -10.72 -6.27 17.19
C TYR A 594 -10.46 -6.17 18.71
N PRO A 595 -9.67 -5.18 19.18
CA PRO A 595 -9.13 -4.03 18.43
C PRO A 595 -7.86 -4.31 17.60
N GLU A 596 -7.28 -5.51 17.68
CA GLU A 596 -5.99 -5.83 17.07
C GLU A 596 -6.03 -5.85 15.53
N THR A 597 -5.14 -5.09 14.86
CA THR A 597 -4.90 -5.14 13.41
C THR A 597 -4.04 -6.37 13.03
N GLU A 598 -4.56 -7.56 13.37
CA GLU A 598 -3.98 -8.87 13.05
C GLU A 598 -4.87 -9.62 12.05
N PRO A 599 -4.31 -10.45 11.15
CA PRO A 599 -5.10 -11.14 10.13
C PRO A 599 -5.89 -12.33 10.70
N ALA A 600 -7.18 -12.41 10.38
CA ALA A 600 -7.87 -13.70 10.35
C ALA A 600 -7.42 -14.46 9.10
N MET A 601 -7.17 -15.78 9.20
CA MET A 601 -6.63 -16.59 8.11
C MET A 601 -7.46 -17.84 7.83
N LEU A 602 -7.59 -18.20 6.56
CA LEU A 602 -8.14 -19.48 6.09
C LEU A 602 -7.17 -20.12 5.09
N ILE A 603 -6.70 -21.34 5.37
CA ILE A 603 -5.67 -21.98 4.55
C ILE A 603 -6.26 -22.53 3.25
N GLU A 604 -7.45 -23.13 3.31
CA GLU A 604 -8.12 -23.80 2.18
C GLU A 604 -9.63 -23.54 2.24
N TYR A 605 -10.24 -23.28 1.08
CA TYR A 605 -11.69 -23.31 0.88
C TYR A 605 -12.05 -24.03 -0.43
N PRO A 606 -13.14 -24.81 -0.50
CA PRO A 606 -14.03 -25.20 0.61
C PRO A 606 -13.36 -26.16 1.60
N THR A 607 -13.77 -26.07 2.87
CA THR A 607 -13.17 -26.85 3.96
C THR A 607 -13.70 -28.29 4.02
N GLY A 608 -12.87 -29.26 3.65
CA GLY A 608 -13.18 -30.70 3.72
C GLY A 608 -13.76 -31.28 2.43
N ASP A 609 -14.14 -32.56 2.47
CA ASP A 609 -14.69 -33.27 1.31
C ASP A 609 -16.08 -32.73 0.94
N VAL A 610 -16.14 -31.82 -0.05
CA VAL A 610 -17.39 -31.39 -0.66
C VAL A 610 -18.09 -32.61 -1.30
N PRO A 611 -19.33 -32.94 -0.90
CA PRO A 611 -20.07 -34.04 -1.52
C PRO A 611 -20.22 -33.81 -3.03
N PRO A 612 -20.00 -34.82 -3.88
CA PRO A 612 -20.15 -34.68 -5.32
C PRO A 612 -21.58 -34.25 -5.66
N THR A 613 -21.72 -33.23 -6.50
CA THR A 613 -23.00 -32.56 -6.80
C THR A 613 -24.00 -33.50 -7.50
N THR A 614 -24.88 -34.13 -6.72
CA THR A 614 -25.92 -35.04 -7.23
C THR A 614 -27.09 -34.27 -7.85
N THR A 615 -27.18 -34.30 -9.18
CA THR A 615 -28.21 -33.62 -9.98
C THR A 615 -29.37 -34.55 -10.37
N THR A 616 -30.32 -34.78 -9.45
CA THR A 616 -31.55 -35.56 -9.72
C THR A 616 -32.76 -35.02 -8.90
N PRO A 617 -34.01 -34.99 -9.43
CA PRO A 617 -35.07 -34.15 -8.86
C PRO A 617 -36.20 -34.86 -8.05
N THR A 618 -36.75 -34.09 -7.10
CA THR A 618 -38.15 -34.06 -6.60
C THR A 618 -38.89 -35.35 -6.16
N THR A 619 -39.24 -35.45 -4.86
CA THR A 619 -40.61 -35.80 -4.36
C THR A 619 -40.73 -35.65 -2.81
N THR A 620 -41.96 -35.75 -2.26
CA THR A 620 -42.33 -35.31 -0.89
C THR A 620 -43.14 -36.41 -0.11
N PRO A 621 -43.64 -36.21 1.14
CA PRO A 621 -43.06 -36.78 2.38
C PRO A 621 -43.92 -37.83 3.12
N VAL A 622 -43.37 -38.47 4.17
CA VAL A 622 -44.11 -39.20 5.24
C VAL A 622 -43.45 -38.95 6.62
N THR A 623 -44.24 -39.00 7.70
CA THR A 623 -43.87 -38.56 9.06
C THR A 623 -44.22 -39.59 10.14
N THR A 624 -43.36 -39.81 11.15
CA THR A 624 -43.76 -40.24 12.52
C THR A 624 -42.72 -39.89 13.61
N THR A 625 -43.14 -39.12 14.61
CA THR A 625 -42.60 -38.99 15.99
C THR A 625 -43.53 -39.76 16.97
N PRO A 626 -43.50 -39.68 18.33
CA PRO A 626 -42.61 -38.99 19.30
C PRO A 626 -42.14 -39.86 20.52
N THR A 627 -41.30 -39.32 21.42
CA THR A 627 -41.66 -39.02 22.84
C THR A 627 -40.49 -38.48 23.70
N THR A 628 -40.79 -37.47 24.52
CA THR A 628 -40.07 -37.04 25.76
C THR A 628 -41.08 -37.13 26.94
N PRO A 629 -40.73 -36.89 28.24
CA PRO A 629 -40.92 -35.53 28.82
C PRO A 629 -40.21 -35.19 30.18
N VAL A 630 -40.42 -33.94 30.67
CA VAL A 630 -40.27 -33.40 32.07
C VAL A 630 -38.85 -33.33 32.69
N THR A 631 -38.26 -32.25 33.25
CA THR A 631 -38.61 -30.85 33.66
C THR A 631 -38.91 -30.59 35.17
N THR A 632 -38.15 -29.71 35.84
CA THR A 632 -38.61 -28.90 37.01
C THR A 632 -37.84 -27.58 37.17
N THR A 633 -38.57 -26.46 37.29
CA THR A 633 -38.13 -25.12 37.76
C THR A 633 -38.62 -24.91 39.22
N PRO A 634 -38.17 -23.88 40.01
CA PRO A 634 -38.94 -22.60 40.08
C PRO A 634 -38.10 -21.33 40.51
N VAL A 635 -38.38 -20.09 40.01
CA VAL A 635 -39.14 -18.94 40.64
C VAL A 635 -38.39 -18.14 41.75
N THR A 636 -38.49 -16.80 41.98
CA THR A 636 -38.88 -15.53 41.26
C THR A 636 -38.71 -14.34 42.26
N THR A 637 -38.50 -13.06 41.83
CA THR A 637 -39.18 -11.79 42.29
C THR A 637 -38.43 -10.45 42.01
N THR A 638 -39.21 -9.37 41.82
CA THR A 638 -38.89 -7.91 41.68
C THR A 638 -39.91 -7.10 42.53
N PRO A 639 -40.04 -5.73 42.58
CA PRO A 639 -39.47 -4.59 41.81
C PRO A 639 -38.62 -3.61 42.71
N THR A 640 -38.55 -2.25 42.71
CA THR A 640 -39.34 -1.10 42.18
C THR A 640 -38.54 0.24 42.13
N THR A 641 -39.09 1.26 41.44
CA THR A 641 -38.71 2.71 41.31
C THR A 641 -39.29 3.61 42.44
N PRO A 642 -39.14 4.99 42.49
CA PRO A 642 -38.71 6.03 41.50
C PRO A 642 -37.48 6.90 41.99
N THR A 643 -37.18 8.19 41.72
CA THR A 643 -37.88 9.41 41.21
C THR A 643 -36.90 10.52 40.70
N THR A 644 -37.41 11.67 40.22
CA THR A 644 -36.74 12.90 39.69
C THR A 644 -37.42 14.20 40.19
N PRO A 645 -37.09 15.46 39.78
CA PRO A 645 -35.91 16.04 39.08
C PRO A 645 -35.15 17.09 39.98
N PRO A 646 -35.20 18.45 39.90
CA PRO A 646 -34.99 19.44 38.79
C PRO A 646 -34.08 20.69 39.08
N VAL A 647 -33.56 21.36 38.02
CA VAL A 647 -33.42 22.86 37.83
C VAL A 647 -32.40 23.66 38.70
N THR A 648 -31.82 24.85 38.38
CA THR A 648 -31.30 25.58 37.17
C THR A 648 -30.70 26.94 37.67
N THR A 649 -29.65 27.53 37.01
CA THR A 649 -29.53 28.98 36.63
C THR A 649 -28.10 29.47 36.31
N THR A 650 -27.89 29.96 35.08
CA THR A 650 -26.95 31.06 34.70
C THR A 650 -27.53 32.44 35.14
N PRO A 651 -26.76 33.55 35.23
CA PRO A 651 -25.97 34.21 34.15
C PRO A 651 -24.58 34.72 34.66
N THR A 652 -23.82 35.70 34.11
CA THR A 652 -24.00 36.72 33.05
C THR A 652 -22.65 37.19 32.44
N THR A 653 -22.66 37.69 31.20
CA THR A 653 -21.68 38.62 30.56
C THR A 653 -22.05 40.10 30.85
N PRO A 654 -21.36 41.17 30.35
CA PRO A 654 -20.13 41.31 29.52
C PRO A 654 -19.02 42.13 30.28
N THR A 655 -17.90 42.68 29.76
CA THR A 655 -17.51 43.24 28.43
C THR A 655 -15.99 43.16 28.14
N THR A 656 -15.62 42.92 26.88
CA THR A 656 -14.30 43.18 26.23
C THR A 656 -14.06 44.70 26.00
N PRO A 657 -12.87 45.18 25.57
CA PRO A 657 -11.60 44.50 25.21
C PRO A 657 -10.38 45.01 26.06
N THR A 658 -9.08 44.72 25.82
CA THR A 658 -8.33 44.17 24.67
C THR A 658 -7.02 43.46 25.10
N GLY A 659 -6.43 42.70 24.18
CA GLY A 659 -5.10 42.04 24.17
C GLY A 659 -3.99 42.50 25.13
N PRO A 660 -3.24 41.51 25.64
CA PRO A 660 -1.87 41.31 25.14
C PRO A 660 -1.60 39.86 24.67
N SER A 661 -0.34 39.55 24.36
CA SER A 661 0.13 38.25 23.84
C SER A 661 -0.26 37.04 24.71
N GLY A 662 -1.26 36.28 24.27
CA GLY A 662 -1.66 35.02 24.90
C GLY A 662 -0.61 33.92 24.73
N THR A 663 0.00 33.50 25.84
CA THR A 663 0.65 32.18 25.92
C THR A 663 -0.40 31.09 25.76
N GLY A 664 -0.06 30.00 25.06
CA GLY A 664 -0.94 28.85 24.88
C GLY A 664 -1.47 28.26 26.19
N PRO A 665 -2.58 27.50 26.13
CA PRO A 665 -3.15 26.88 27.32
C PRO A 665 -2.12 25.92 27.94
N THR A 666 -1.90 26.06 29.24
CA THR A 666 -0.91 25.32 30.03
C THR A 666 -1.55 24.74 31.29
N ASN A 667 -0.84 23.85 31.99
CA ASN A 667 -1.25 23.32 33.29
C ASN A 667 -2.71 22.81 33.34
N LEU A 668 -3.11 22.01 32.34
CA LEU A 668 -4.39 21.31 32.37
C LEU A 668 -4.50 20.48 33.65
N ARG A 669 -5.64 20.58 34.32
CA ARG A 669 -5.99 19.90 35.57
C ARG A 669 -7.44 19.45 35.43
N ILE A 670 -7.72 18.18 35.74
CA ILE A 670 -9.03 17.58 35.51
C ILE A 670 -9.51 16.90 36.79
N THR A 671 -10.75 17.16 37.20
CA THR A 671 -11.44 16.46 38.28
C THR A 671 -12.64 15.70 37.72
N THR A 672 -12.94 14.52 38.26
CA THR A 672 -14.06 13.67 37.78
C THR A 672 -15.15 13.47 38.83
N THR A 673 -16.38 13.29 38.36
CA THR A 673 -17.47 12.65 39.11
C THR A 673 -17.65 11.22 38.59
N ASP A 674 -18.74 10.54 38.96
CA ASP A 674 -19.11 9.23 38.39
C ASP A 674 -19.43 9.28 36.88
N ASP A 675 -19.78 10.45 36.35
CA ASP A 675 -20.42 10.69 35.05
C ASP A 675 -19.87 11.89 34.25
N SER A 676 -18.86 12.61 34.79
CA SER A 676 -18.37 13.87 34.21
C SER A 676 -16.88 14.12 34.49
N ALA A 677 -16.26 14.97 33.66
CA ALA A 677 -14.88 15.44 33.80
C ALA A 677 -14.83 16.96 33.67
N THR A 678 -14.38 17.66 34.72
CA THR A 678 -14.20 19.11 34.74
C THR A 678 -12.73 19.45 34.52
N LEU A 679 -12.45 19.95 33.32
CA LEU A 679 -11.16 20.45 32.87
C LEU A 679 -10.98 21.90 33.33
N THR A 680 -9.77 22.24 33.78
CA THR A 680 -9.33 23.61 34.11
C THR A 680 -7.89 23.82 33.66
N TRP A 681 -7.53 25.01 33.16
CA TRP A 681 -6.17 25.28 32.65
C TRP A 681 -5.72 26.72 32.91
N ASP A 682 -4.42 26.99 32.78
CA ASP A 682 -3.85 28.33 32.83
C ASP A 682 -3.73 28.91 31.40
N GLY A 683 -4.05 30.18 31.22
CA GLY A 683 -4.25 30.83 29.91
C GLY A 683 -5.05 32.14 30.03
N ASP A 684 -5.22 32.86 28.92
CA ASP A 684 -6.00 34.10 28.83
C ASP A 684 -7.52 33.81 28.93
N PRO A 685 -8.22 34.25 29.99
CA PRO A 685 -9.65 33.97 30.17
C PRO A 685 -10.58 34.74 29.20
N SER A 686 -10.05 35.68 28.41
CA SER A 686 -10.77 36.32 27.30
C SER A 686 -10.62 35.58 25.97
N ALA A 687 -9.71 34.59 25.88
CA ALA A 687 -9.50 33.78 24.72
C ALA A 687 -10.55 32.66 24.54
N THR A 688 -10.64 32.15 23.32
CA THR A 688 -11.48 31.01 22.94
C THR A 688 -10.62 29.75 22.84
N TYR A 689 -11.05 28.68 23.51
CA TYR A 689 -10.35 27.40 23.61
C TYR A 689 -11.19 26.27 23.04
N GLU A 690 -10.57 25.40 22.25
CA GLU A 690 -11.17 24.15 21.77
C GLU A 690 -10.85 23.01 22.73
N ILE A 691 -11.88 22.27 23.14
CA ILE A 691 -11.76 21.13 24.04
C ILE A 691 -11.72 19.85 23.21
N LEU A 692 -10.62 19.10 23.35
CA LEU A 692 -10.31 17.93 22.55
C LEU A 692 -10.43 16.67 23.42
N ARG A 693 -11.06 15.61 22.90
CA ARG A 693 -11.25 14.31 23.57
C ARG A 693 -10.76 13.16 22.70
N GLY A 694 -10.23 12.11 23.33
CA GLY A 694 -9.58 10.99 22.67
C GLY A 694 -8.16 11.31 22.20
N GLU A 695 -7.37 10.27 21.91
CA GLU A 695 -5.95 10.42 21.55
C GLU A 695 -5.75 11.18 20.24
N ALA A 696 -6.66 10.99 19.27
CA ALA A 696 -6.73 11.76 18.02
C ALA A 696 -7.12 13.24 18.21
N GLY A 697 -7.51 13.68 19.42
CA GLY A 697 -7.80 15.07 19.72
C GLY A 697 -9.08 15.61 19.06
N VAL A 698 -10.16 14.83 19.05
CA VAL A 698 -11.45 15.21 18.45
C VAL A 698 -12.07 16.36 19.23
N ARG A 699 -12.40 17.48 18.56
CA ARG A 699 -13.02 18.63 19.22
C ARG A 699 -14.46 18.33 19.64
N ILE A 700 -14.68 18.19 20.94
CA ILE A 700 -16.02 17.97 21.52
C ILE A 700 -16.75 19.28 21.86
N ALA A 701 -16.02 20.37 22.12
CA ALA A 701 -16.60 21.64 22.50
C ALA A 701 -15.64 22.81 22.25
N THR A 702 -16.16 24.02 22.43
CA THR A 702 -15.41 25.26 22.49
C THR A 702 -15.82 26.02 23.76
N SER A 703 -14.86 26.52 24.53
CA SER A 703 -15.08 27.27 25.77
C SER A 703 -14.44 28.66 25.67
N THR A 704 -15.11 29.68 26.17
CA THR A 704 -14.55 31.03 26.39
C THR A 704 -14.21 31.16 27.87
N GLY A 705 -12.93 31.29 28.19
CA GLY A 705 -12.42 31.15 29.55
C GLY A 705 -11.88 29.75 29.88
N ASN A 706 -11.36 29.59 31.10
CA ASN A 706 -10.37 28.57 31.44
C ASN A 706 -10.90 27.25 32.05
N THR A 707 -12.16 26.91 31.77
CA THR A 707 -12.80 25.71 32.32
C THR A 707 -13.81 25.10 31.35
N PHE A 708 -14.04 23.79 31.45
CA PHE A 708 -15.08 23.07 30.74
C PHE A 708 -15.45 21.77 31.49
N THR A 709 -16.74 21.47 31.64
CA THR A 709 -17.20 20.18 32.19
C THR A 709 -17.85 19.33 31.10
N ASP A 710 -17.17 18.25 30.71
CA ASP A 710 -17.72 17.19 29.88
C ASP A 710 -18.63 16.28 30.71
N ARG A 711 -19.78 15.85 30.19
CA ARG A 711 -20.85 15.18 30.97
C ARG A 711 -21.49 14.03 30.19
N GLY A 712 -22.06 13.07 30.91
CA GLY A 712 -22.62 11.86 30.31
C GLY A 712 -21.53 10.85 29.93
N LEU A 713 -20.39 10.92 30.61
CA LEU A 713 -19.28 9.99 30.44
C LEU A 713 -19.63 8.64 31.10
N ALA A 714 -19.21 7.54 30.46
CA ALA A 714 -19.39 6.23 31.05
C ALA A 714 -18.44 6.03 32.24
N ARG A 715 -18.98 5.55 33.36
CA ARG A 715 -18.19 5.19 34.54
C ARG A 715 -17.11 4.17 34.18
N SER A 716 -15.92 4.31 34.76
CA SER A 716 -14.79 3.39 34.58
C SER A 716 -14.19 3.33 33.16
N VAL A 717 -14.67 4.13 32.21
CA VAL A 717 -14.05 4.27 30.88
C VAL A 717 -12.97 5.37 30.92
N PRO A 718 -11.78 5.15 30.35
CA PRO A 718 -10.75 6.18 30.26
C PRO A 718 -11.09 7.21 29.18
N TYR A 719 -11.01 8.49 29.53
CA TYR A 719 -11.15 9.62 28.59
C TYR A 719 -9.89 10.45 28.60
N VAL A 720 -9.24 10.53 27.43
CA VAL A 720 -8.08 11.39 27.17
C VAL A 720 -8.58 12.79 26.79
N TYR A 721 -8.00 13.84 27.37
CA TYR A 721 -8.35 15.23 27.09
C TYR A 721 -7.12 16.11 26.83
N SER A 722 -7.25 17.07 25.91
CA SER A 722 -6.37 18.23 25.80
C SER A 722 -7.16 19.49 25.44
N VAL A 723 -6.55 20.66 25.61
CA VAL A 723 -7.17 21.95 25.29
C VAL A 723 -6.27 22.73 24.34
N ARG A 724 -6.83 23.21 23.23
CA ARG A 724 -6.15 23.97 22.17
C ARG A 724 -6.63 25.41 22.17
N GLY A 725 -5.74 26.38 21.94
CA GLY A 725 -6.10 27.80 21.90
C GLY A 725 -5.00 28.66 21.29
N PRO A 726 -5.15 30.01 21.33
CA PRO A 726 -4.13 30.92 20.83
C PRO A 726 -2.77 30.64 21.47
N GLY A 727 -1.77 30.30 20.65
CA GLY A 727 -0.42 30.01 21.11
C GLY A 727 -0.11 28.57 21.54
N GLY A 728 -1.04 27.60 21.42
CA GLY A 728 -0.67 26.18 21.56
C GLY A 728 -1.78 25.19 21.97
N VAL A 729 -1.36 24.01 22.41
CA VAL A 729 -2.22 22.95 22.97
C VAL A 729 -1.59 22.41 24.25
N THR A 730 -2.42 22.04 25.23
CA THR A 730 -1.94 21.40 26.47
C THR A 730 -1.39 20.00 26.18
N ARG A 731 -0.59 19.47 27.11
CA ARG A 731 -0.40 18.01 27.19
C ARG A 731 -1.76 17.31 27.35
N GLN A 732 -1.86 16.09 26.84
CA GLN A 732 -3.01 15.22 27.10
C GLN A 732 -3.01 14.73 28.56
N ILE A 733 -4.20 14.60 29.13
CA ILE A 733 -4.43 13.99 30.46
C ILE A 733 -5.57 12.98 30.33
N THR A 734 -5.32 11.75 30.77
CA THR A 734 -6.33 10.69 30.86
C THR A 734 -6.98 10.71 32.24
N VAL A 735 -8.32 10.68 32.27
CA VAL A 735 -9.10 10.51 33.51
C VAL A 735 -10.10 9.39 33.38
N ILE A 736 -10.54 8.84 34.51
CA ILE A 736 -11.54 7.78 34.60
C ILE A 736 -12.69 8.29 35.49
N PRO A 737 -13.91 8.48 34.96
CA PRO A 737 -15.08 8.84 35.75
C PRO A 737 -15.43 7.74 36.77
N GLY A 738 -15.73 8.15 37.99
CA GLY A 738 -16.16 7.27 39.08
C GLY A 738 -15.08 6.45 39.75
N SER A 739 -13.80 6.78 39.54
CA SER A 739 -12.74 6.40 40.49
C SER A 739 -12.86 7.26 41.75
N THR A 740 -13.05 6.66 42.92
CA THR A 740 -13.12 7.39 44.19
C THR A 740 -11.80 8.10 44.52
N PRO A 741 -11.83 9.37 44.97
CA PRO A 741 -10.64 9.99 45.56
C PRO A 741 -10.21 9.23 46.81
N VAL A 742 -8.95 8.82 46.90
CA VAL A 742 -8.39 8.19 48.11
C VAL A 742 -8.16 9.28 49.15
N THR A 743 -9.16 9.53 49.99
CA THR A 743 -9.10 10.49 51.10
C THR A 743 -8.67 9.80 52.39
N THR A 744 -7.39 9.94 52.75
CA THR A 744 -6.90 9.63 54.11
C THR A 744 -7.23 10.77 55.08
N PRO A 745 -8.01 10.56 56.15
CA PRO A 745 -8.25 11.57 57.19
C PRO A 745 -6.98 11.93 58.00
N PRO A 746 -6.96 13.06 58.71
CA PRO A 746 -5.72 13.70 59.15
C PRO A 746 -5.20 13.26 60.54
N THR A 747 -3.89 13.42 60.75
CA THR A 747 -3.26 13.39 62.08
C THR A 747 -2.27 14.55 62.26
N THR A 748 -2.57 15.44 63.19
CA THR A 748 -1.69 16.54 63.64
C THR A 748 -2.03 16.91 65.09
N PRO A 749 -1.07 17.43 65.88
CA PRO A 749 0.32 17.00 65.99
C PRO A 749 0.70 16.72 67.47
N PRO A 750 1.95 16.32 67.75
CA PRO A 750 2.65 16.95 68.87
C PRO A 750 4.00 17.55 68.47
N THR A 751 4.28 18.74 68.99
CA THR A 751 5.58 19.40 68.94
C THR A 751 6.47 18.93 70.08
N THR A 752 7.70 18.49 69.81
CA THR A 752 8.86 18.74 70.68
C THR A 752 10.20 18.56 69.97
N SER A 753 11.12 19.49 70.24
CA SER A 753 12.57 19.33 70.22
C SER A 753 13.08 19.76 71.61
N PRO A 754 14.31 19.44 72.04
CA PRO A 754 15.28 18.46 71.52
C PRO A 754 15.79 17.50 72.64
N THR A 755 16.88 16.75 72.42
CA THR A 755 18.14 16.79 73.25
C THR A 755 18.98 15.48 73.17
N THR A 756 20.31 15.64 73.21
CA THR A 756 21.38 14.61 73.40
C THR A 756 21.57 13.47 72.38
N ALA A 757 22.67 13.55 71.65
CA ALA A 757 23.49 12.39 71.27
C ALA A 757 24.45 12.01 72.44
N PRO A 758 25.27 10.93 72.35
CA PRO A 758 26.54 11.10 71.62
C PRO A 758 26.98 9.90 70.74
N THR A 759 27.37 10.25 69.51
CA THR A 759 28.43 9.68 68.66
C THR A 759 29.01 8.27 68.94
N THR A 760 29.04 7.47 67.88
CA THR A 760 30.33 7.05 67.29
C THR A 760 30.27 7.36 65.78
N ALA A 761 31.37 7.83 65.17
CA ALA A 761 31.35 8.40 63.82
C ALA A 761 32.11 7.53 62.80
N THR A 762 31.47 7.27 61.65
CA THR A 762 32.14 6.84 60.42
C THR A 762 31.47 7.53 59.21
N THR A 763 32.25 8.37 58.53
CA THR A 763 32.10 8.98 57.19
C THR A 763 30.74 8.98 56.47
N ALA A 764 30.32 10.17 56.03
CA ALA A 764 29.24 10.32 55.05
C ALA A 764 29.68 9.84 53.64
N PRO A 765 28.81 9.15 52.87
CA PRO A 765 29.06 8.85 51.47
C PRO A 765 28.65 10.02 50.56
N THR A 766 29.62 10.63 49.90
CA THR A 766 29.38 11.53 48.76
C THR A 766 28.72 10.77 47.61
N GLY A 767 27.65 11.32 47.03
CA GLY A 767 27.13 10.94 45.70
C GLY A 767 26.81 9.46 45.52
N ALA A 768 25.87 8.91 46.28
CA ALA A 768 25.49 7.50 46.19
C ALA A 768 24.92 7.12 44.81
N ALA A 769 25.68 6.31 44.07
CA ALA A 769 25.26 5.61 42.86
C ALA A 769 23.96 4.81 43.06
N PRO A 770 23.12 4.64 42.01
CA PRO A 770 21.88 3.89 42.12
C PRO A 770 22.16 2.41 42.34
N ARG A 771 21.38 1.77 43.22
CA ARG A 771 21.47 0.34 43.55
C ARG A 771 20.12 -0.21 44.00
N ASN A 772 19.99 -1.53 44.10
CA ASN A 772 18.78 -2.21 44.58
C ASN A 772 17.50 -1.84 43.79
N LEU A 773 17.62 -1.69 42.45
CA LEU A 773 16.46 -1.49 41.57
C LEU A 773 15.45 -2.62 41.75
N ARG A 774 14.17 -2.27 41.86
CA ARG A 774 13.05 -3.18 42.14
C ARG A 774 11.74 -2.58 41.65
N SER A 775 10.73 -3.42 41.42
CA SER A 775 9.35 -2.93 41.40
C SER A 775 8.93 -2.55 42.83
N ILE A 776 8.21 -1.44 42.95
CA ILE A 776 7.51 -1.00 44.16
C ILE A 776 6.00 -0.83 43.93
N GLY A 777 5.50 -1.22 42.76
CA GLY A 777 4.07 -1.22 42.42
C GLY A 777 3.84 -1.57 40.94
N THR A 778 2.69 -2.18 40.63
CA THR A 778 2.29 -2.55 39.27
C THR A 778 0.78 -2.41 39.08
N THR A 779 0.35 -2.03 37.89
CA THR A 779 -1.04 -2.17 37.43
C THR A 779 -1.06 -2.97 36.12
N SER A 780 -2.23 -3.18 35.51
CA SER A 780 -2.37 -3.85 34.20
C SER A 780 -1.67 -3.14 33.03
N SER A 781 -1.22 -1.89 33.20
CA SER A 781 -0.47 -1.16 32.16
C SER A 781 0.67 -0.26 32.69
N THR A 782 1.09 -0.43 33.93
CA THR A 782 2.16 0.37 34.56
C THR A 782 3.08 -0.45 35.48
N ILE A 783 4.35 -0.02 35.57
CA ILE A 783 5.34 -0.54 36.51
C ILE A 783 6.01 0.65 37.22
N THR A 784 5.88 0.72 38.54
CA THR A 784 6.61 1.68 39.37
C THR A 784 7.92 1.07 39.83
N LEU A 785 9.02 1.63 39.35
CA LEU A 785 10.39 1.34 39.75
C LEU A 785 10.75 2.14 41.01
N GLY A 786 11.53 1.52 41.88
CA GLY A 786 12.24 2.18 42.98
C GLY A 786 13.67 1.66 43.08
N TRP A 787 14.58 2.51 43.53
CA TRP A 787 15.98 2.16 43.81
C TRP A 787 16.47 2.92 45.06
N ASP A 788 17.65 2.57 45.53
CA ASP A 788 18.32 3.27 46.62
C ASP A 788 19.39 4.20 46.01
N GLY A 789 19.44 5.46 46.46
CA GLY A 789 20.31 6.52 45.94
C GLY A 789 20.13 7.84 46.70
N ASP A 790 20.71 8.93 46.21
CA ASP A 790 20.43 10.28 46.72
C ASP A 790 19.10 10.79 46.14
N PRO A 791 18.08 11.08 46.97
CA PRO A 791 16.78 11.56 46.50
C PRO A 791 16.82 12.97 45.88
N ASN A 792 17.94 13.69 45.99
CA ASN A 792 18.15 14.99 45.34
C ASN A 792 18.90 14.89 44.01
N ALA A 793 19.47 13.73 43.69
CA ALA A 793 20.20 13.51 42.45
C ALA A 793 19.25 13.21 41.27
N THR A 794 19.82 13.33 40.06
CA THR A 794 19.15 13.01 38.80
C THR A 794 19.65 11.68 38.26
N TYR A 795 18.73 10.83 37.81
CA TYR A 795 18.97 9.49 37.28
C TYR A 795 18.37 9.34 35.89
N GLU A 796 18.97 8.50 35.06
CA GLU A 796 18.42 8.06 33.78
C GLU A 796 17.81 6.67 33.95
N VAL A 797 16.54 6.51 33.57
CA VAL A 797 15.85 5.22 33.57
C VAL A 797 15.96 4.62 32.17
N LEU A 798 16.46 3.38 32.12
CA LEU A 798 16.74 2.65 30.90
C LEU A 798 15.80 1.44 30.79
N ARG A 799 15.32 1.13 29.58
CA ARG A 799 14.43 0.00 29.27
C ARG A 799 14.99 -0.83 28.12
N GLY A 800 14.69 -2.13 28.13
CA GLY A 800 15.20 -3.10 27.15
C GLY A 800 16.65 -3.51 27.41
N GLU A 801 17.07 -4.62 26.81
CA GLU A 801 18.40 -5.21 27.03
C GLU A 801 19.54 -4.29 26.54
N ALA A 802 19.30 -3.51 25.48
CA ALA A 802 20.21 -2.49 24.96
C ALA A 802 20.32 -1.22 25.85
N GLY A 803 19.45 -1.06 26.85
CA GLY A 803 19.49 0.06 27.79
C GLY A 803 19.03 1.40 27.19
N GLU A 804 17.92 1.42 26.45
CA GLU A 804 17.35 2.63 25.85
C GLU A 804 16.83 3.58 26.93
N ARG A 805 17.23 4.85 26.91
CA ARG A 805 16.81 5.83 27.92
C ARG A 805 15.38 6.31 27.69
N ILE A 806 14.44 5.79 28.47
CA ILE A 806 13.02 6.19 28.43
C ILE A 806 12.72 7.44 29.27
N ALA A 807 13.50 7.73 30.31
CA ALA A 807 13.31 8.90 31.15
C ALA A 807 14.59 9.43 31.80
N THR A 808 14.56 10.70 32.20
CA THR A 808 15.52 11.31 33.14
C THR A 808 14.71 11.92 34.28
N VAL A 809 14.94 11.47 35.51
CA VAL A 809 14.12 11.81 36.70
C VAL A 809 14.99 12.32 37.84
N LYS A 810 14.41 13.14 38.72
CA LYS A 810 15.04 13.58 39.97
C LYS A 810 14.39 12.84 41.14
N GLY A 811 15.18 12.23 42.01
CA GLY A 811 14.69 11.30 43.03
C GLY A 811 14.79 9.83 42.61
N THR A 812 14.41 8.92 43.50
CA THR A 812 14.76 7.49 43.44
C THR A 812 13.60 6.56 43.06
N SER A 813 12.63 7.06 42.31
CA SER A 813 11.51 6.27 41.76
C SER A 813 11.02 6.83 40.42
N PHE A 814 10.36 5.96 39.64
CA PHE A 814 9.74 6.31 38.36
C PHE A 814 8.63 5.32 38.03
N THR A 815 7.48 5.79 37.53
CA THR A 815 6.42 4.92 37.00
C THR A 815 6.46 4.94 35.48
N ASP A 816 6.76 3.78 34.90
CA ASP A 816 6.62 3.53 33.47
C ASP A 816 5.17 3.14 33.15
N ILE A 817 4.64 3.62 32.02
CA ILE A 817 3.21 3.61 31.70
C ILE A 817 2.97 3.30 30.21
N GLY A 818 1.76 2.84 29.87
CA GLY A 818 1.45 2.40 28.51
C GLY A 818 2.08 1.04 28.17
N LEU A 819 2.32 0.23 29.19
CA LEU A 819 2.91 -1.10 29.08
C LEU A 819 1.82 -2.15 28.81
N LEU A 820 2.18 -3.23 28.12
CA LEU A 820 1.26 -4.30 27.77
C LEU A 820 1.10 -5.31 28.92
N PRO A 821 -0.12 -5.81 29.20
CA PRO A 821 -0.36 -6.88 30.17
C PRO A 821 0.53 -8.11 29.92
N ARG A 822 0.99 -8.78 30.99
CA ARG A 822 1.80 -10.01 30.96
C ARG A 822 3.15 -9.95 30.24
N THR A 823 3.49 -8.84 29.59
CA THR A 823 4.78 -8.64 28.92
C THR A 823 5.91 -8.42 29.94
N PRO A 824 7.08 -9.07 29.77
CA PRO A 824 8.27 -8.80 30.56
C PRO A 824 9.03 -7.59 30.03
N TYR A 825 9.39 -6.66 30.91
CA TYR A 825 10.17 -5.47 30.62
C TYR A 825 11.47 -5.48 31.42
N VAL A 826 12.60 -5.32 30.73
CA VAL A 826 13.94 -5.23 31.33
C VAL A 826 14.24 -3.78 31.66
N TYR A 827 14.68 -3.49 32.88
CA TYR A 827 15.03 -2.15 33.34
C TYR A 827 16.41 -2.06 33.97
N SER A 828 17.09 -0.93 33.80
CA SER A 828 18.22 -0.51 34.64
C SER A 828 18.20 1.00 34.87
N VAL A 829 18.92 1.48 35.89
CA VAL A 829 18.98 2.92 36.23
C VAL A 829 20.43 3.38 36.29
N ARG A 830 20.74 4.50 35.63
CA ARG A 830 22.07 5.09 35.53
C ARG A 830 22.16 6.42 36.26
N GLY A 831 23.23 6.63 37.03
CA GLY A 831 23.48 7.86 37.79
C GLY A 831 24.85 7.83 38.48
N ALA A 832 25.42 9.01 38.74
CA ALA A 832 26.75 9.16 39.37
C ALA A 832 27.87 8.31 38.70
N GLY A 833 27.82 8.12 37.38
CA GLY A 833 28.81 7.31 36.64
C GLY A 833 28.69 5.80 36.80
N GLN A 834 27.57 5.29 37.33
CA GLN A 834 27.29 3.87 37.53
C GLN A 834 25.89 3.51 36.98
N THR A 835 25.66 2.24 36.67
CA THR A 835 24.35 1.71 36.25
C THR A 835 24.00 0.49 37.10
N THR A 836 22.74 0.34 37.51
CA THR A 836 22.30 -0.85 38.24
C THR A 836 22.41 -2.11 37.36
N PRO A 837 22.49 -3.31 37.96
CA PRO A 837 22.12 -4.54 37.26
C PRO A 837 20.74 -4.40 36.61
N GLN A 838 20.54 -5.11 35.50
CA GLN A 838 19.23 -5.19 34.85
C GLN A 838 18.26 -6.04 35.68
N VAL A 839 16.99 -5.63 35.70
CA VAL A 839 15.90 -6.32 36.40
C VAL A 839 14.73 -6.50 35.43
N THR A 840 14.34 -7.75 35.20
CA THR A 840 13.16 -8.08 34.39
C THR A 840 11.92 -8.06 35.28
N LEU A 841 10.96 -7.21 34.95
CA LEU A 841 9.70 -7.05 35.67
C LEU A 841 8.54 -7.34 34.71
N ARG A 842 7.53 -8.09 35.16
CA ARG A 842 6.37 -8.47 34.36
C ARG A 842 5.11 -7.82 34.95
N ILE A 843 4.23 -7.33 34.08
CA ILE A 843 2.88 -6.90 34.49
C ILE A 843 1.98 -8.12 34.79
N PRO A 844 1.18 -8.12 35.87
CA PRO A 844 0.22 -9.18 36.19
C PRO A 844 -0.73 -9.58 35.03
#